data_AF-A0A5J4V4C6-F1
#
_entry.id   AF-A0A5J4V4C6-F1
#
_cell.length_a   1.000
_cell.length_b   1.000
_cell.length_c   1.000
_cell.angle_alpha   90.00
_cell.angle_beta   90.00
_cell.angle_gamma   90.00
#
_symmetry.space_group_name_H-M   'P 1'
#
loop_
_entity.id
_entity.type
_entity.pdbx_description
1 polymer ?
#
loop_
_entity_poly.entity_id
_entity_poly.type
_entity_poly.pdbx_seq_one_letter_code
_entity_poly.pdbx_strand_id
1 'polypeptide(L)'
;MILPLLLVVILTFCEQIQELHQSLDSQHQYSQERTYISNTSHESIQNSRPYILTAVPPTYVNNDGSGDYATIHSALGTTQTSEIQISLSGPNHTEQVTISNNLGGKRSKISISGDGLKIGNQIQFSGGSEIEGEGLFIFTVTNDVLSDIQINKIEMIEWFGGFIQMNGGKSLSIQNCEFIGGGTIAHNIDGKLDVQQCNFFGYGTQTIIDSFLTLTKGNINIVGSTFKFGSFSGERKGCIVCSELCSQCVIEQQEFIDNKLNFNSAAVQITSELCTLLSIKGTVGNQMTFSGLKSNDPLSGHFIKSVALRIEIQYVDFRDATFSDLGNAITILNNLKVSEITFDQCNFTNIRGITGCQRSCCIYASLSNSNGFKFNSQFCRYSHCIYGGIQQQIGNSITVQALDEVGRGIFQSELFFSDCIFQNNTGLGYGGVIVNDINPDCKVQISYESCMFSGNIGTQANDLWIKFDNRNQGAGSKLSHLSSSSIITNNNIPNIKLQIGEQNPPPISISKFSGVMFVSNQAVTESRDGSLKKPFESVSNALVALDHIERPIQFERTIYILDEEYHASISVNTQNRAIILKSGLIIDQETKLANKVRWTTEQNDEYLLNFNSGILTLESFHLQYSKRDSQVSPYHNLILAQPLVDTTISLTIISCLFSAIDTTSSVKFFINISQANQLILKDSVFRDAQIDDRSAVQFQSELDNSYLLILNCQFLNIHLIGSSFGTIFVDTYGSNANINIIQSVFNNCSNDRMGSGAMYVRASNNSKEIGWNEADYVKNQNALFEGCTSTEEGEIEFIFASGSSWGPDIDMSEYHYFVDSSAQTGGTGESGKPFQTINEALIGIGINSLMEISMKNTEHQENIVIDENKYWKNLLIQGKEGIKLTTLKRINSEIDNLAIITLTINSQTPTTVKNVNLQVDSGLFAIQQSKRASLTFTQVAFIGAGTVKQEGLASISIEQCTFTVQNDITTSSPFISALRGQLNIYETEIGSEITTFNLGAPSVSISSFCTDINIQKTNFINLNSNITGNGISSAGISAEVGERTSISISE
;
A
#
# COMPACT_ATOMS: atom_id res chain seq x y z
N MET A 1 36.89 5.36 40.70
CA MET A 1 35.83 4.53 40.06
C MET A 1 35.00 5.28 39.02
N ILE A 2 34.87 6.62 39.05
CA ILE A 2 34.07 7.37 38.07
C ILE A 2 34.84 7.69 36.76
N LEU A 3 36.17 7.82 36.83
CA LEU A 3 37.00 8.19 35.68
C LEU A 3 37.05 7.18 34.50
N PRO A 4 37.10 5.84 34.71
CA PRO A 4 37.12 4.90 33.59
C PRO A 4 35.75 4.75 32.91
N LEU A 5 34.63 5.00 33.62
CA LEU A 5 33.29 5.00 33.01
C LEU A 5 33.07 6.22 32.12
N LEU A 6 33.58 7.39 32.55
CA LEU A 6 33.52 8.62 31.76
C LEU A 6 34.35 8.51 30.48
N LEU A 7 35.49 7.80 30.53
CA LEU A 7 36.37 7.61 29.37
C LEU A 7 35.73 6.69 28.31
N VAL A 8 35.00 5.65 28.72
CA VAL A 8 34.26 4.78 27.80
C VAL A 8 33.12 5.56 27.14
N VAL A 9 32.34 6.33 27.90
CA VAL A 9 31.26 7.17 27.35
C VAL A 9 31.80 8.21 26.36
N ILE A 10 32.94 8.85 26.66
CA ILE A 10 33.57 9.82 25.75
C ILE A 10 34.10 9.14 24.47
N LEU A 11 34.65 7.93 24.57
CA LEU A 11 35.13 7.20 23.39
C LEU A 11 33.97 6.73 22.49
N THR A 12 32.86 6.25 23.07
CA THR A 12 31.66 5.86 22.30
C THR A 12 30.99 7.07 21.66
N PHE A 13 31.00 8.24 22.33
CA PHE A 13 30.47 9.48 21.78
C PHE A 13 31.35 10.04 20.65
N CYS A 14 32.67 9.86 20.72
CA CYS A 14 33.59 10.24 19.65
C CYS A 14 33.47 9.34 18.42
N GLU A 15 33.27 8.02 18.57
CA GLU A 15 33.02 7.11 17.44
C GLU A 15 31.70 7.43 16.73
N GLN A 16 30.64 7.76 17.47
CA GLN A 16 29.35 8.18 16.89
C GLN A 16 29.44 9.53 16.17
N ILE A 17 30.22 10.49 16.67
CA ILE A 17 30.46 11.77 15.97
C ILE A 17 31.29 11.56 14.70
N GLN A 18 32.21 10.60 14.68
CA GLN A 18 33.05 10.30 13.52
C GLN A 18 32.27 9.58 12.41
N GLU A 19 31.32 8.72 12.75
CA GLU A 19 30.34 8.15 11.81
C GLU A 19 29.36 9.21 11.29
N LEU A 20 28.93 10.15 12.15
CA LEU A 20 28.07 11.27 11.73
C LEU A 20 28.80 12.24 10.77
N HIS A 21 30.11 12.49 10.99
CA HIS A 21 30.92 13.31 10.09
C HIS A 21 31.17 12.62 8.74
N GLN A 22 31.40 11.29 8.70
CA GLN A 22 31.52 10.54 7.45
C GLN A 22 30.18 10.43 6.68
N SER A 23 29.05 10.44 7.39
CA SER A 23 27.71 10.52 6.79
C SER A 23 27.38 11.91 6.24
N LEU A 24 27.89 12.99 6.85
CA LEU A 24 27.67 14.37 6.40
C LEU A 24 28.58 14.76 5.21
N ASP A 25 29.83 14.28 5.19
CA ASP A 25 30.75 14.51 4.06
C ASP A 25 30.34 13.76 2.78
N SER A 26 29.61 12.65 2.90
CA SER A 26 29.09 11.90 1.74
C SER A 26 27.82 12.50 1.13
N GLN A 27 27.09 13.37 1.87
CA GLN A 27 25.91 14.06 1.34
C GLN A 27 26.20 15.44 0.74
N HIS A 28 27.36 16.04 1.00
CA HIS A 28 27.74 17.34 0.42
C HIS A 28 28.56 17.29 -0.88
N GLN A 29 28.85 16.10 -1.45
CA GLN A 29 29.54 15.98 -2.74
C GLN A 29 28.63 15.73 -3.98
N TYR A 30 27.31 15.77 -3.84
CA TYR A 30 26.37 15.63 -4.95
C TYR A 30 25.54 16.89 -5.22
N SER A 31 26.17 18.07 -5.30
CA SER A 31 25.57 19.22 -6.00
C SER A 31 26.58 20.32 -6.31
N GLN A 32 26.83 20.54 -7.62
CA GLN A 32 27.46 21.72 -8.26
C GLN A 32 28.99 21.87 -7.98
N GLU A 33 29.88 22.13 -8.93
CA GLU A 33 29.87 23.17 -9.97
C GLU A 33 30.67 22.76 -11.22
N ARG A 34 30.16 23.14 -12.40
CA ARG A 34 30.99 23.60 -13.52
C ARG A 34 31.44 25.02 -13.17
N THR A 35 32.74 25.34 -13.19
CA THR A 35 33.35 26.51 -13.84
C THR A 35 34.89 26.46 -13.72
N TYR A 36 35.55 26.86 -14.80
CA TYR A 36 36.99 27.06 -14.99
C TYR A 36 37.70 27.77 -13.82
N ILE A 37 38.94 27.37 -13.50
CA ILE A 37 40.08 28.27 -13.20
C ILE A 37 41.43 27.53 -13.38
N SER A 38 42.40 28.34 -13.77
CA SER A 38 43.76 28.13 -14.27
C SER A 38 44.82 27.61 -13.30
N ASN A 39 45.77 26.87 -13.88
CA ASN A 39 47.20 26.70 -13.57
C ASN A 39 47.81 27.41 -12.35
N THR A 40 48.47 26.62 -11.50
CA THR A 40 49.86 26.68 -10.96
C THR A 40 49.89 25.69 -9.78
N SER A 41 50.86 24.82 -9.52
CA SER A 41 52.30 24.78 -9.76
C SER A 41 52.81 23.32 -9.71
N HIS A 42 53.94 23.09 -10.40
CA HIS A 42 54.75 21.88 -10.46
C HIS A 42 55.00 21.18 -9.10
N GLU A 43 54.88 19.85 -9.08
CA GLU A 43 56.04 18.94 -8.97
C GLU A 43 55.67 17.48 -9.30
N SER A 44 56.70 16.75 -9.72
CA SER A 44 56.77 15.54 -10.54
C SER A 44 56.08 14.27 -10.02
N ILE A 45 55.41 13.54 -10.92
CA ILE A 45 55.62 12.10 -11.17
C ILE A 45 55.30 11.81 -12.66
N GLN A 46 56.25 11.18 -13.33
CA GLN A 46 56.17 10.78 -14.73
C GLN A 46 55.28 9.54 -14.92
N ASN A 47 54.67 9.46 -16.11
CA ASN A 47 54.13 8.27 -16.77
C ASN A 47 52.88 7.60 -16.17
N SER A 48 51.73 8.24 -16.34
CA SER A 48 50.54 7.53 -16.84
C SER A 48 49.84 8.43 -17.85
N ARG A 49 49.77 7.98 -19.12
CA ARG A 49 48.90 8.63 -20.11
C ARG A 49 47.47 8.52 -19.58
N PRO A 50 46.68 9.60 -19.50
CA PRO A 50 45.25 9.46 -19.24
C PRO A 50 44.68 8.68 -20.43
N TYR A 51 44.20 7.47 -20.18
CA TYR A 51 43.27 6.82 -21.09
C TYR A 51 42.04 7.71 -21.14
N ILE A 52 41.92 8.51 -22.19
CA ILE A 52 40.65 9.08 -22.60
C ILE A 52 39.75 7.86 -22.83
N LEU A 53 38.86 7.56 -21.88
CA LEU A 53 37.72 6.67 -22.09
C LEU A 53 36.88 7.35 -23.18
N THR A 54 37.18 7.04 -24.44
CA THR A 54 36.30 7.33 -25.55
C THR A 54 35.00 6.61 -25.28
N ALA A 55 33.98 7.35 -24.83
CA ALA A 55 32.64 6.83 -24.67
C ALA A 55 32.24 6.10 -25.97
N VAL A 56 31.80 4.85 -25.84
CA VAL A 56 31.32 4.07 -26.98
C VAL A 56 30.07 4.79 -27.50
N PRO A 57 30.07 5.31 -28.74
CA PRO A 57 28.90 6.01 -29.25
C PRO A 57 27.72 5.04 -29.33
N PRO A 58 26.50 5.46 -28.92
CA PRO A 58 25.33 4.60 -29.01
C PRO A 58 24.97 4.34 -30.47
N THR A 59 24.60 3.09 -30.76
CA THR A 59 24.00 2.67 -32.01
C THR A 59 22.49 2.77 -31.88
N TYR A 60 21.83 3.53 -32.76
CA TYR A 60 20.39 3.75 -32.68
C TYR A 60 19.61 2.69 -33.46
N VAL A 61 18.56 2.14 -32.86
CA VAL A 61 17.70 1.14 -33.48
C VAL A 61 16.26 1.67 -33.50
N ASN A 62 15.61 1.65 -34.67
CA ASN A 62 14.20 1.96 -34.81
C ASN A 62 13.53 0.99 -35.79
N ASN A 63 12.42 0.39 -35.39
CA ASN A 63 11.66 -0.56 -36.20
C ASN A 63 11.11 0.05 -37.51
N ASP A 64 10.90 1.37 -37.58
CA ASP A 64 10.47 2.07 -38.81
C ASP A 64 11.62 2.30 -39.82
N GLY A 65 12.85 1.91 -39.48
CA GLY A 65 14.05 2.09 -40.28
C GLY A 65 14.69 3.47 -40.19
N SER A 66 14.23 4.37 -39.31
CA SER A 66 14.79 5.71 -39.12
C SER A 66 16.09 5.73 -38.28
N GLY A 67 16.46 4.61 -37.66
CA GLY A 67 17.69 4.45 -36.86
C GLY A 67 18.89 3.99 -37.71
N ASP A 68 20.05 3.78 -37.08
CA ASP A 68 21.23 3.19 -37.73
C ASP A 68 20.93 1.75 -38.20
N TYR A 69 20.07 1.04 -37.46
CA TYR A 69 19.57 -0.29 -37.80
C TYR A 69 18.07 -0.41 -37.55
N ALA A 70 17.42 -1.31 -38.28
CA ALA A 70 16.01 -1.63 -38.08
C ALA A 70 15.76 -2.60 -36.91
N THR A 71 16.76 -3.40 -36.52
CA THR A 71 16.63 -4.41 -35.47
C THR A 71 17.86 -4.46 -34.57
N ILE A 72 17.69 -4.87 -33.31
CA ILE A 72 18.77 -5.12 -32.35
C ILE A 72 19.69 -6.21 -32.89
N HIS A 73 19.14 -7.27 -33.48
CA HIS A 73 19.92 -8.35 -34.07
C HIS A 73 20.91 -7.84 -35.12
N SER A 74 20.48 -6.90 -35.97
CA SER A 74 21.35 -6.28 -36.98
C SER A 74 22.43 -5.41 -36.33
N ALA A 75 22.08 -4.65 -35.29
CA ALA A 75 23.01 -3.79 -34.54
C ALA A 75 24.08 -4.61 -33.78
N LEU A 76 23.71 -5.76 -33.22
CA LEU A 76 24.64 -6.66 -32.53
C LEU A 76 25.73 -7.16 -33.48
N GLY A 77 25.36 -7.57 -34.71
CA GLY A 77 26.27 -7.98 -35.78
C GLY A 77 27.35 -9.01 -35.37
N THR A 78 28.35 -9.19 -36.23
CA THR A 78 29.48 -10.12 -36.01
C THR A 78 30.80 -9.40 -35.68
N THR A 79 30.78 -8.08 -35.52
CA THR A 79 31.98 -7.23 -35.40
C THR A 79 32.63 -7.30 -34.01
N GLN A 80 33.97 -7.26 -33.97
CA GLN A 80 34.79 -7.46 -32.76
C GLN A 80 35.09 -6.15 -32.00
N THR A 81 34.09 -5.31 -31.71
CA THR A 81 34.30 -4.25 -30.72
C THR A 81 34.37 -4.86 -29.33
N SER A 82 35.08 -4.26 -28.39
CA SER A 82 35.08 -4.74 -27.00
C SER A 82 33.71 -4.57 -26.36
N GLU A 83 33.00 -3.48 -26.66
CA GLU A 83 31.69 -3.17 -26.09
C GLU A 83 30.72 -2.67 -27.17
N ILE A 84 29.42 -2.70 -26.86
CA ILE A 84 28.38 -2.09 -27.67
C ILE A 84 27.28 -1.48 -26.78
N GLN A 85 26.81 -0.30 -27.18
CA GLN A 85 25.64 0.36 -26.60
C GLN A 85 24.59 0.54 -27.69
N ILE A 86 23.39 0.00 -27.45
CA ILE A 86 22.23 0.06 -28.33
C ILE A 86 21.18 0.96 -27.67
N SER A 87 20.71 1.96 -28.40
CA SER A 87 19.65 2.88 -27.97
C SER A 87 18.45 2.70 -28.88
N LEU A 88 17.35 2.20 -28.33
CA LEU A 88 16.09 2.08 -29.04
C LEU A 88 15.44 3.46 -29.16
N SER A 89 14.88 3.76 -30.32
CA SER A 89 14.15 4.99 -30.61
C SER A 89 12.76 4.68 -31.18
N GLY A 90 11.80 5.55 -30.91
CA GLY A 90 10.37 5.34 -31.22
C GLY A 90 9.58 4.90 -29.99
N PRO A 91 8.23 4.89 -30.03
CA PRO A 91 7.40 4.53 -28.88
C PRO A 91 7.33 3.02 -28.62
N ASN A 92 7.45 2.21 -29.68
CA ASN A 92 7.26 0.76 -29.63
C ASN A 92 8.37 0.04 -30.41
N HIS A 93 8.84 -1.08 -29.88
CA HIS A 93 9.75 -2.02 -30.53
C HIS A 93 9.23 -3.45 -30.37
N THR A 94 9.34 -4.26 -31.42
CA THR A 94 8.90 -5.65 -31.42
C THR A 94 9.96 -6.52 -32.06
N GLU A 95 10.58 -7.41 -31.28
CA GLU A 95 11.67 -8.29 -31.73
C GLU A 95 11.94 -9.42 -30.72
N GLN A 96 12.31 -10.62 -31.17
CA GLN A 96 12.99 -11.60 -30.30
C GLN A 96 14.49 -11.46 -30.47
N VAL A 97 15.18 -11.15 -29.38
CA VAL A 97 16.62 -10.90 -29.39
C VAL A 97 17.36 -12.12 -28.88
N THR A 98 18.13 -12.75 -29.76
CA THR A 98 19.09 -13.80 -29.36
C THR A 98 20.51 -13.26 -29.37
N ILE A 99 21.15 -13.23 -28.20
CA ILE A 99 22.58 -12.92 -28.05
C ILE A 99 23.34 -14.24 -27.98
N SER A 100 24.30 -14.43 -28.88
CA SER A 100 25.13 -15.63 -28.96
C SER A 100 26.57 -15.30 -29.29
N ASN A 101 27.50 -16.26 -29.23
CA ASN A 101 28.90 -16.03 -29.55
C ASN A 101 29.13 -15.44 -30.96
N ASN A 102 28.22 -15.67 -31.90
CA ASN A 102 28.28 -15.09 -33.24
C ASN A 102 27.52 -13.76 -33.38
N LEU A 103 26.73 -13.37 -32.37
CA LEU A 103 25.85 -12.20 -32.36
C LEU A 103 25.95 -11.51 -31.00
N GLY A 104 26.89 -10.58 -30.84
CA GLY A 104 27.08 -9.91 -29.54
C GLY A 104 28.08 -10.59 -28.60
N GLY A 105 28.05 -11.92 -28.51
CA GLY A 105 28.57 -12.66 -27.34
C GLY A 105 30.08 -12.67 -27.11
N LYS A 106 30.89 -12.22 -28.07
CA LYS A 106 32.35 -12.04 -27.91
C LYS A 106 32.74 -10.70 -27.28
N ARG A 107 31.78 -9.81 -27.05
CA ARG A 107 32.01 -8.51 -26.43
C ARG A 107 32.17 -8.67 -24.92
N SER A 108 32.92 -7.79 -24.27
CA SER A 108 32.98 -7.71 -22.82
C SER A 108 31.68 -7.15 -22.22
N LYS A 109 30.99 -6.24 -22.94
CA LYS A 109 29.74 -5.63 -22.47
C LYS A 109 28.76 -5.35 -23.61
N ILE A 110 27.48 -5.61 -23.37
CA ILE A 110 26.35 -5.26 -24.24
C ILE A 110 25.35 -4.46 -23.42
N SER A 111 25.02 -3.24 -23.84
CA SER A 111 24.02 -2.39 -23.17
C SER A 111 22.88 -2.08 -24.14
N ILE A 112 21.63 -2.29 -23.73
CA ILE A 112 20.42 -2.01 -24.51
C ILE A 112 19.54 -1.06 -23.70
N SER A 113 19.17 0.08 -24.28
CA SER A 113 18.43 1.13 -23.56
C SER A 113 17.31 1.76 -24.37
N GLY A 114 16.19 2.11 -23.72
CA GLY A 114 15.03 2.73 -24.36
C GLY A 114 15.01 4.27 -24.42
N ASP A 115 16.16 4.96 -24.36
CA ASP A 115 16.22 6.43 -24.19
C ASP A 115 16.47 7.22 -25.51
N GLY A 116 16.29 6.58 -26.67
CA GLY A 116 16.86 7.04 -27.96
C GLY A 116 16.37 8.40 -28.47
N LEU A 117 15.32 8.99 -27.89
CA LEU A 117 14.83 10.33 -28.28
C LEU A 117 14.72 11.34 -27.12
N LYS A 118 15.15 11.00 -25.89
CA LYS A 118 15.07 11.89 -24.72
C LYS A 118 13.67 12.47 -24.45
N ILE A 119 12.59 11.77 -24.84
CA ILE A 119 11.20 12.25 -24.66
C ILE A 119 10.70 11.94 -23.23
N GLY A 120 11.51 11.31 -22.38
CA GLY A 120 11.18 11.04 -20.98
C GLY A 120 10.33 9.79 -20.73
N ASN A 121 9.79 9.15 -21.78
CA ASN A 121 8.98 7.93 -21.67
C ASN A 121 9.79 6.67 -22.00
N GLN A 122 9.51 5.56 -21.30
CA GLN A 122 10.09 4.25 -21.60
C GLN A 122 9.60 3.73 -22.96
N ILE A 123 10.41 2.92 -23.62
CA ILE A 123 10.01 2.27 -24.89
C ILE A 123 9.28 0.97 -24.57
N GLN A 124 8.11 0.79 -25.19
CA GLN A 124 7.36 -0.45 -25.12
C GLN A 124 8.01 -1.50 -26.00
N PHE A 125 8.32 -2.66 -25.42
CA PHE A 125 9.03 -3.75 -26.07
C PHE A 125 8.24 -5.05 -25.99
N SER A 126 7.95 -5.66 -27.13
CA SER A 126 7.30 -6.98 -27.21
C SER A 126 8.13 -8.00 -27.99
N GLY A 127 7.97 -9.29 -27.66
CA GLY A 127 8.72 -10.39 -28.26
C GLY A 127 8.18 -10.91 -29.61
N GLY A 128 7.21 -10.24 -30.25
CA GLY A 128 6.55 -10.77 -31.46
C GLY A 128 5.04 -10.86 -31.30
N SER A 129 4.44 -11.95 -31.77
CA SER A 129 2.99 -12.15 -31.63
C SER A 129 2.62 -12.61 -30.22
N GLU A 130 1.56 -12.06 -29.63
CA GLU A 130 1.08 -12.40 -28.28
C GLU A 130 0.78 -13.92 -28.12
N ILE A 131 0.49 -14.64 -29.21
CA ILE A 131 0.19 -16.09 -29.23
C ILE A 131 1.44 -16.99 -29.31
N GLU A 132 2.64 -16.43 -29.45
CA GLU A 132 3.88 -17.20 -29.54
C GLU A 132 4.39 -17.65 -28.15
N GLY A 133 3.81 -18.75 -27.68
CA GLY A 133 4.53 -19.86 -27.04
C GLY A 133 4.99 -19.72 -25.58
N GLU A 134 4.48 -20.64 -24.75
CA GLU A 134 5.14 -21.07 -23.52
C GLU A 134 6.60 -21.48 -23.82
N GLY A 135 7.56 -20.94 -23.05
CA GLY A 135 9.00 -21.24 -23.21
C GLY A 135 9.79 -20.36 -24.19
N LEU A 136 9.16 -19.37 -24.85
CA LEU A 136 9.88 -18.36 -25.65
C LEU A 136 10.20 -17.12 -24.82
N PHE A 137 11.29 -16.42 -25.14
CA PHE A 137 11.75 -15.24 -24.41
C PHE A 137 12.02 -14.05 -25.32
N ILE A 138 11.69 -12.84 -24.86
CA ILE A 138 12.02 -11.60 -25.59
C ILE A 138 13.54 -11.47 -25.76
N PHE A 139 14.29 -11.68 -24.68
CA PHE A 139 15.75 -11.77 -24.73
C PHE A 139 16.21 -13.18 -24.37
N THR A 140 17.00 -13.80 -25.25
CA THR A 140 17.68 -15.08 -24.97
C THR A 140 19.18 -14.90 -25.11
N VAL A 141 19.93 -15.17 -24.04
CA VAL A 141 21.39 -15.16 -24.04
C VAL A 141 21.89 -16.60 -23.95
N THR A 142 22.54 -17.06 -25.01
CA THR A 142 22.99 -18.46 -25.10
C THR A 142 24.22 -18.73 -24.23
N ASN A 143 24.44 -20.01 -23.91
CA ASN A 143 25.44 -20.48 -22.95
C ASN A 143 26.92 -20.19 -23.32
N ASP A 144 27.19 -19.85 -24.58
CA ASP A 144 28.51 -19.53 -25.12
C ASP A 144 28.85 -18.03 -25.05
N VAL A 145 27.96 -17.19 -24.53
CA VAL A 145 28.18 -15.76 -24.31
C VAL A 145 29.02 -15.54 -23.06
N LEU A 146 29.96 -14.58 -23.10
CA LEU A 146 30.81 -14.21 -21.96
C LEU A 146 30.66 -12.74 -21.53
N SER A 147 29.69 -12.04 -22.12
CA SER A 147 29.48 -10.60 -21.93
C SER A 147 28.76 -10.28 -20.62
N ASP A 148 29.02 -9.08 -20.08
CA ASP A 148 28.13 -8.41 -19.13
C ASP A 148 26.96 -7.78 -19.91
N ILE A 149 25.72 -8.10 -19.52
CA ILE A 149 24.50 -7.64 -20.20
C ILE A 149 23.81 -6.57 -19.35
N GLN A 150 23.47 -5.44 -19.96
CA GLN A 150 22.73 -4.36 -19.30
C GLN A 150 21.48 -3.99 -20.10
N ILE A 151 20.34 -3.95 -19.43
CA ILE A 151 19.05 -3.54 -19.98
C ILE A 151 18.50 -2.38 -19.14
N ASN A 152 18.10 -1.28 -19.77
CA ASN A 152 17.71 -0.07 -19.04
C ASN A 152 16.58 0.72 -19.70
N LYS A 153 15.63 1.25 -18.92
CA LYS A 153 14.53 2.11 -19.40
C LYS A 153 13.65 1.46 -20.49
N ILE A 154 13.24 0.22 -20.29
CA ILE A 154 12.36 -0.51 -21.21
C ILE A 154 11.12 -0.98 -20.47
N GLU A 155 9.95 -0.75 -21.07
CA GLU A 155 8.65 -1.30 -20.66
C GLU A 155 8.40 -2.57 -21.47
N MET A 156 8.54 -3.75 -20.88
CA MET A 156 8.24 -5.02 -21.55
C MET A 156 6.79 -5.42 -21.27
N ILE A 157 5.97 -5.51 -22.33
CA ILE A 157 4.51 -5.69 -22.21
C ILE A 157 4.01 -6.98 -22.87
N GLU A 158 2.94 -7.55 -22.31
CA GLU A 158 2.03 -8.53 -22.94
C GLU A 158 2.73 -9.66 -23.70
N TRP A 159 3.59 -10.39 -22.99
CA TRP A 159 4.26 -11.57 -23.51
C TRP A 159 3.77 -12.83 -22.78
N PHE A 160 3.31 -13.83 -23.53
CA PHE A 160 2.86 -15.11 -22.96
C PHE A 160 4.03 -16.02 -22.57
N GLY A 161 5.22 -15.79 -23.14
CA GLY A 161 6.47 -16.42 -22.71
C GLY A 161 7.20 -15.63 -21.61
N GLY A 162 8.52 -15.79 -21.49
CA GLY A 162 9.35 -15.03 -20.53
C GLY A 162 9.95 -13.74 -21.09
N PHE A 163 10.37 -12.83 -20.20
CA PHE A 163 11.01 -11.58 -20.62
C PHE A 163 12.46 -11.80 -21.01
N ILE A 164 13.25 -12.43 -20.14
CA ILE A 164 14.70 -12.58 -20.34
C ILE A 164 15.12 -13.99 -19.89
N GLN A 165 15.86 -14.71 -20.72
CA GLN A 165 16.53 -15.95 -20.36
C GLN A 165 18.04 -15.80 -20.50
N MET A 166 18.75 -15.93 -19.38
CA MET A 166 20.22 -15.92 -19.32
C MET A 166 20.73 -17.34 -19.13
N ASN A 167 21.20 -17.99 -20.21
CA ASN A 167 21.89 -19.28 -20.14
C ASN A 167 23.42 -19.14 -20.24
N GLY A 168 23.91 -17.98 -20.69
CA GLY A 168 25.33 -17.58 -20.66
C GLY A 168 25.48 -16.10 -20.38
N GLY A 169 26.70 -15.61 -20.40
CA GLY A 169 27.08 -14.27 -19.93
C GLY A 169 27.74 -14.29 -18.56
N LYS A 170 28.29 -13.14 -18.17
CA LYS A 170 28.99 -12.94 -16.90
C LYS A 170 28.10 -12.29 -15.83
N SER A 171 27.19 -11.40 -16.24
CA SER A 171 26.20 -10.78 -15.36
C SER A 171 25.03 -10.22 -16.17
N LEU A 172 23.90 -10.00 -15.50
CA LEU A 172 22.76 -9.25 -16.03
C LEU A 172 22.44 -8.10 -15.07
N SER A 173 22.41 -6.87 -15.60
CA SER A 173 21.96 -5.69 -14.88
C SER A 173 20.71 -5.12 -15.55
N ILE A 174 19.65 -4.91 -14.76
CA ILE A 174 18.37 -4.37 -15.20
C ILE A 174 18.06 -3.13 -14.36
N GLN A 175 17.78 -2.02 -15.02
CA GLN A 175 17.63 -0.73 -14.37
C GLN A 175 16.44 0.05 -14.93
N ASN A 176 15.62 0.65 -14.08
CA ASN A 176 14.51 1.54 -14.51
C ASN A 176 13.57 0.90 -15.55
N CYS A 177 13.33 -0.41 -15.46
CA CYS A 177 12.48 -1.14 -16.39
C CYS A 177 11.12 -1.44 -15.77
N GLU A 178 10.13 -1.61 -16.64
CA GLU A 178 8.79 -2.04 -16.25
C GLU A 178 8.47 -3.36 -16.96
N PHE A 179 7.96 -4.33 -16.21
CA PHE A 179 7.64 -5.67 -16.68
C PHE A 179 6.17 -5.93 -16.42
N ILE A 180 5.36 -5.87 -17.48
CA ILE A 180 3.90 -5.98 -17.41
C ILE A 180 3.46 -7.31 -18.00
N GLY A 181 2.82 -8.13 -17.17
CA GLY A 181 2.29 -9.44 -17.51
C GLY A 181 2.88 -10.57 -16.67
N GLY A 182 2.63 -11.80 -17.11
CA GLY A 182 3.05 -13.02 -16.42
C GLY A 182 4.43 -13.56 -16.81
N GLY A 183 5.26 -12.77 -17.51
CA GLY A 183 6.55 -13.21 -18.03
C GLY A 183 7.63 -13.32 -16.94
N THR A 184 8.54 -14.28 -17.12
CA THR A 184 9.66 -14.56 -16.21
C THR A 184 11.00 -14.05 -16.72
N ILE A 185 11.83 -13.57 -15.81
CA ILE A 185 13.28 -13.42 -16.01
C ILE A 185 13.96 -14.65 -15.40
N ALA A 186 14.52 -15.51 -16.26
CA ALA A 186 15.23 -16.72 -15.88
C ALA A 186 16.74 -16.50 -15.92
N HIS A 187 17.40 -16.60 -14.77
CA HIS A 187 18.84 -16.42 -14.60
C HIS A 187 19.52 -17.74 -14.23
N ASN A 188 20.18 -18.35 -15.22
CA ASN A 188 20.76 -19.70 -15.14
C ASN A 188 22.30 -19.71 -15.23
N ILE A 189 22.95 -18.59 -14.86
CA ILE A 189 24.41 -18.43 -14.89
C ILE A 189 24.98 -18.24 -13.49
N ASP A 190 26.26 -18.57 -13.30
CA ASP A 190 26.97 -18.38 -12.03
C ASP A 190 27.27 -16.91 -11.70
N GLY A 191 26.95 -16.01 -12.64
CA GLY A 191 27.09 -14.57 -12.53
C GLY A 191 26.10 -13.90 -11.57
N LYS A 192 26.13 -12.56 -11.58
CA LYS A 192 25.24 -11.73 -10.76
C LYS A 192 24.05 -11.22 -11.58
N LEU A 193 22.85 -11.28 -10.98
CA LEU A 193 21.68 -10.53 -11.40
C LEU A 193 21.51 -9.29 -10.51
N ASP A 194 21.66 -8.11 -11.10
CA ASP A 194 21.39 -6.82 -10.47
C ASP A 194 20.08 -6.23 -11.00
N VAL A 195 19.09 -6.00 -10.14
CA VAL A 195 17.80 -5.37 -10.47
C VAL A 195 17.64 -4.09 -9.68
N GLN A 196 17.46 -2.95 -10.35
CA GLN A 196 17.39 -1.65 -9.69
C GLN A 196 16.23 -0.81 -10.23
N GLN A 197 15.42 -0.25 -9.33
CA GLN A 197 14.34 0.67 -9.68
C GLN A 197 13.39 0.12 -10.76
N CYS A 198 13.08 -1.17 -10.70
CA CYS A 198 12.21 -1.83 -11.67
C CYS A 198 10.82 -2.10 -11.09
N ASN A 199 9.81 -2.17 -11.95
CA ASN A 199 8.45 -2.53 -11.56
C ASN A 199 8.02 -3.82 -12.25
N PHE A 200 7.42 -4.73 -11.48
CA PHE A 200 6.89 -6.01 -11.94
C PHE A 200 5.40 -6.07 -11.64
N PHE A 201 4.58 -6.17 -12.68
CA PHE A 201 3.12 -6.18 -12.60
C PHE A 201 2.54 -7.43 -13.25
N GLY A 202 1.81 -8.24 -12.49
CA GLY A 202 1.12 -9.42 -13.02
C GLY A 202 -0.20 -9.09 -13.72
N TYR A 203 -0.91 -10.11 -14.20
CA TYR A 203 -2.24 -9.98 -14.83
C TYR A 203 -3.39 -9.77 -13.82
N GLY A 204 -3.09 -9.43 -12.57
CA GLY A 204 -4.07 -9.41 -11.48
C GLY A 204 -4.12 -10.72 -10.69
N THR A 205 -5.02 -10.76 -9.71
CA THR A 205 -5.08 -11.84 -8.72
C THR A 205 -5.76 -13.12 -9.22
N GLN A 206 -6.44 -13.07 -10.36
CA GLN A 206 -7.23 -14.21 -10.89
C GLN A 206 -6.43 -15.15 -11.79
N THR A 207 -5.36 -14.66 -12.43
CA THR A 207 -4.58 -15.43 -13.40
C THR A 207 -3.27 -15.90 -12.79
N ILE A 208 -3.09 -17.22 -12.67
CA ILE A 208 -1.83 -17.80 -12.21
C ILE A 208 -0.75 -17.53 -13.26
N ILE A 209 0.37 -16.96 -12.81
CA ILE A 209 1.54 -16.67 -13.62
C ILE A 209 2.76 -17.44 -13.12
N ASP A 210 3.79 -17.49 -13.97
CA ASP A 210 5.11 -17.93 -13.55
C ASP A 210 5.78 -16.87 -12.67
N SER A 211 6.90 -17.24 -12.06
CA SER A 211 7.63 -16.32 -11.19
C SER A 211 8.16 -15.12 -11.96
N PHE A 212 8.15 -13.92 -11.37
CA PHE A 212 8.75 -12.76 -12.05
C PHE A 212 10.26 -12.96 -12.23
N LEU A 213 10.96 -13.38 -11.18
CA LEU A 213 12.39 -13.68 -11.20
C LEU A 213 12.62 -15.14 -10.78
N THR A 214 13.31 -15.92 -11.63
CA THR A 214 13.74 -17.28 -11.31
C THR A 214 15.25 -17.39 -11.48
N LEU A 215 15.95 -17.80 -10.41
CA LEU A 215 17.38 -18.03 -10.40
C LEU A 215 17.68 -19.48 -10.07
N THR A 216 18.46 -20.13 -10.93
CA THR A 216 18.97 -21.49 -10.68
C THR A 216 20.45 -21.49 -10.31
N LYS A 217 21.17 -20.40 -10.61
CA LYS A 217 22.61 -20.25 -10.32
C LYS A 217 22.95 -18.81 -9.95
N GLY A 218 24.17 -18.62 -9.43
CA GLY A 218 24.73 -17.29 -9.17
C GLY A 218 24.15 -16.61 -7.94
N ASN A 219 24.08 -15.28 -7.97
CA ASN A 219 23.52 -14.46 -6.90
C ASN A 219 22.63 -13.33 -7.45
N ILE A 220 21.73 -12.84 -6.61
CA ILE A 220 20.82 -11.73 -6.93
C ILE A 220 20.94 -10.59 -5.94
N ASN A 221 20.85 -9.37 -6.46
CA ASN A 221 20.74 -8.14 -5.71
C ASN A 221 19.61 -7.28 -6.30
N ILE A 222 18.66 -6.85 -5.47
CA ILE A 222 17.48 -6.07 -5.88
C ILE A 222 17.38 -4.81 -5.02
N VAL A 223 17.29 -3.64 -5.64
CA VAL A 223 17.22 -2.35 -4.93
C VAL A 223 16.09 -1.47 -5.48
N GLY A 224 15.29 -0.84 -4.63
CA GLY A 224 14.27 0.14 -5.02
C GLY A 224 13.18 -0.35 -5.99
N SER A 225 12.83 -1.63 -6.01
CA SER A 225 11.92 -2.24 -7.01
C SER A 225 10.57 -2.64 -6.39
N THR A 226 9.57 -2.86 -7.24
CA THR A 226 8.18 -3.12 -6.82
C THR A 226 7.62 -4.38 -7.47
N PHE A 227 6.95 -5.24 -6.69
CA PHE A 227 6.27 -6.45 -7.16
C PHE A 227 4.79 -6.42 -6.78
N LYS A 228 3.91 -6.32 -7.78
CA LYS A 228 2.46 -6.13 -7.58
C LYS A 228 1.62 -7.05 -8.47
N PHE A 229 0.44 -7.39 -7.97
CA PHE A 229 -0.63 -8.05 -8.75
C PHE A 229 -0.25 -9.40 -9.40
N GLY A 230 0.75 -10.11 -8.88
CA GLY A 230 1.05 -11.48 -9.30
C GLY A 230 0.20 -12.51 -8.58
N SER A 231 -0.27 -13.54 -9.28
CA SER A 231 -0.91 -14.73 -8.67
C SER A 231 -0.03 -15.96 -8.90
N PHE A 232 0.40 -16.60 -7.82
CA PHE A 232 1.38 -17.69 -7.87
C PHE A 232 0.82 -18.94 -7.21
N SER A 233 1.09 -20.12 -7.77
CA SER A 233 0.66 -21.41 -7.23
C SER A 233 1.65 -22.52 -7.57
N GLY A 234 1.99 -23.35 -6.60
CA GLY A 234 2.93 -24.48 -6.77
C GLY A 234 4.31 -24.23 -6.17
N GLU A 235 5.15 -25.28 -6.18
CA GLU A 235 6.53 -25.19 -5.73
C GLU A 235 7.39 -24.41 -6.72
N ARG A 236 8.40 -23.69 -6.20
CA ARG A 236 9.31 -22.84 -6.99
C ARG A 236 8.56 -21.78 -7.80
N LYS A 237 7.50 -21.21 -7.20
CA LYS A 237 6.67 -20.14 -7.78
C LYS A 237 6.55 -18.98 -6.81
N GLY A 238 6.68 -17.76 -7.33
CA GLY A 238 6.75 -16.58 -6.49
C GLY A 238 7.17 -15.32 -7.21
N CYS A 239 7.26 -14.18 -6.51
CA CYS A 239 7.85 -12.99 -7.13
C CYS A 239 9.34 -13.24 -7.41
N ILE A 240 10.07 -13.78 -6.43
CA ILE A 240 11.49 -14.09 -6.51
C ILE A 240 11.72 -15.53 -6.07
N VAL A 241 12.30 -16.35 -6.94
CA VAL A 241 12.61 -17.75 -6.66
C VAL A 241 14.09 -18.01 -6.87
N CYS A 242 14.81 -18.36 -5.79
CA CYS A 242 16.19 -18.82 -5.85
C CYS A 242 16.25 -20.33 -5.58
N SER A 243 16.79 -21.09 -6.52
CA SER A 243 16.80 -22.55 -6.52
C SER A 243 18.16 -23.12 -6.93
N GLU A 244 18.29 -24.44 -6.85
CA GLU A 244 19.45 -25.21 -7.32
C GLU A 244 20.80 -24.74 -6.74
N LEU A 245 21.61 -24.03 -7.52
CA LEU A 245 22.97 -23.60 -7.19
C LEU A 245 23.06 -22.12 -6.84
N CYS A 246 21.94 -21.43 -6.64
CA CYS A 246 21.95 -20.03 -6.21
C CYS A 246 22.60 -19.90 -4.82
N SER A 247 23.57 -18.99 -4.67
CA SER A 247 24.42 -18.89 -3.48
C SER A 247 24.04 -17.75 -2.53
N GLN A 248 23.35 -16.72 -3.03
CA GLN A 248 22.99 -15.53 -2.24
C GLN A 248 21.80 -14.76 -2.86
N CYS A 249 20.96 -14.20 -1.99
CA CYS A 249 19.85 -13.32 -2.36
C CYS A 249 19.84 -12.08 -1.45
N VAL A 250 20.00 -10.88 -2.04
CA VAL A 250 19.97 -9.59 -1.34
C VAL A 250 18.85 -8.74 -1.92
N ILE A 251 17.99 -8.20 -1.05
CA ILE A 251 16.78 -7.47 -1.39
C ILE A 251 16.72 -6.22 -0.50
N GLU A 252 16.72 -5.02 -1.09
CA GLU A 252 16.78 -3.75 -0.37
C GLU A 252 15.73 -2.75 -0.88
N GLN A 253 15.05 -2.04 0.04
CA GLN A 253 14.10 -0.96 -0.29
C GLN A 253 13.01 -1.38 -1.32
N GLN A 254 12.25 -2.43 -1.02
CA GLN A 254 11.27 -3.01 -1.95
C GLN A 254 9.82 -2.89 -1.48
N GLU A 255 8.89 -3.20 -2.37
CA GLU A 255 7.48 -3.39 -2.02
C GLU A 255 6.92 -4.69 -2.63
N PHE A 256 6.31 -5.54 -1.80
CA PHE A 256 5.54 -6.71 -2.22
C PHE A 256 4.08 -6.49 -1.81
N ILE A 257 3.26 -6.02 -2.75
CA ILE A 257 1.91 -5.53 -2.45
C ILE A 257 0.90 -6.24 -3.35
N ASP A 258 -0.23 -6.66 -2.76
CA ASP A 258 -1.37 -7.23 -3.48
C ASP A 258 -1.04 -8.44 -4.38
N ASN A 259 -0.10 -9.30 -3.94
CA ASN A 259 0.19 -10.56 -4.62
C ASN A 259 -0.67 -11.70 -4.04
N LYS A 260 -1.31 -12.50 -4.90
CA LYS A 260 -2.06 -13.70 -4.49
C LYS A 260 -1.11 -14.89 -4.41
N LEU A 261 -0.75 -15.26 -3.19
CA LEU A 261 0.16 -16.35 -2.89
C LEU A 261 -0.66 -17.59 -2.55
N ASN A 262 -0.85 -18.49 -3.53
CA ASN A 262 -1.56 -19.75 -3.34
C ASN A 262 -0.62 -20.86 -2.83
N PHE A 263 -1.12 -22.09 -2.78
CA PHE A 263 -0.48 -23.21 -2.10
C PHE A 263 0.95 -23.44 -2.60
N ASN A 264 1.89 -23.63 -1.67
CA ASN A 264 3.33 -23.85 -1.91
C ASN A 264 4.13 -22.73 -2.59
N SER A 265 3.51 -21.61 -2.94
CA SER A 265 4.18 -20.42 -3.49
C SER A 265 4.66 -19.46 -2.39
N ALA A 266 5.58 -18.55 -2.73
CA ALA A 266 5.93 -17.45 -1.84
C ALA A 266 6.35 -16.17 -2.57
N ALA A 267 6.19 -14.98 -1.97
CA ALA A 267 6.70 -13.76 -2.61
C ALA A 267 8.23 -13.83 -2.78
N VAL A 268 8.94 -14.29 -1.74
CA VAL A 268 10.36 -14.67 -1.82
C VAL A 268 10.51 -16.14 -1.44
N GLN A 269 10.98 -16.97 -2.38
CA GLN A 269 11.16 -18.40 -2.19
C GLN A 269 12.62 -18.81 -2.42
N ILE A 270 13.32 -19.19 -1.34
CA ILE A 270 14.66 -19.78 -1.40
C ILE A 270 14.54 -21.29 -1.18
N THR A 271 14.79 -22.05 -2.24
CA THR A 271 14.87 -23.53 -2.24
C THR A 271 16.29 -24.04 -2.46
N SER A 272 17.22 -23.16 -2.83
CA SER A 272 18.63 -23.52 -2.96
C SER A 272 19.24 -23.84 -1.60
N GLU A 273 19.65 -25.09 -1.45
CA GLU A 273 20.41 -25.59 -0.31
C GLU A 273 21.83 -25.03 -0.21
N LEU A 274 22.33 -24.41 -1.27
CA LEU A 274 23.65 -23.75 -1.32
C LEU A 274 23.56 -22.26 -1.00
N CYS A 275 22.36 -21.71 -0.77
CA CYS A 275 22.18 -20.32 -0.43
C CYS A 275 22.75 -20.03 0.96
N THR A 276 23.85 -19.30 0.99
CA THR A 276 24.55 -18.94 2.24
C THR A 276 23.93 -17.74 2.94
N LEU A 277 23.26 -16.86 2.18
CA LEU A 277 22.66 -15.63 2.71
C LEU A 277 21.37 -15.25 1.96
N LEU A 278 20.30 -15.07 2.73
CA LEU A 278 19.12 -14.27 2.36
C LEU A 278 19.14 -12.98 3.21
N SER A 279 19.22 -11.82 2.56
CA SER A 279 19.18 -10.51 3.21
C SER A 279 18.02 -9.68 2.66
N ILE A 280 17.12 -9.21 3.51
CA ILE A 280 15.97 -8.37 3.17
C ILE A 280 16.00 -7.14 4.07
N LYS A 281 16.25 -5.95 3.51
CA LYS A 281 16.50 -4.73 4.30
C LYS A 281 15.72 -3.51 3.80
N GLY A 282 14.94 -2.89 4.67
CA GLY A 282 14.45 -1.52 4.49
C GLY A 282 15.46 -0.48 4.98
N THR A 283 15.03 0.77 5.12
CA THR A 283 15.83 1.85 5.74
C THR A 283 15.04 2.53 6.87
N VAL A 284 15.75 3.19 7.79
CA VAL A 284 15.13 4.04 8.80
C VAL A 284 14.28 5.10 8.10
N GLY A 285 13.00 5.22 8.47
CA GLY A 285 12.04 6.16 7.85
C GLY A 285 11.40 5.68 6.54
N ASN A 286 11.86 4.56 5.95
CA ASN A 286 11.24 3.94 4.78
C ASN A 286 11.33 2.41 4.89
N GLN A 287 10.40 1.83 5.64
CA GLN A 287 10.35 0.39 5.88
C GLN A 287 9.85 -0.35 4.62
N MET A 288 10.47 -1.50 4.35
CA MET A 288 10.01 -2.39 3.29
C MET A 288 8.65 -2.98 3.67
N THR A 289 7.72 -3.13 2.73
CA THR A 289 6.37 -3.66 3.04
C THR A 289 6.07 -4.98 2.32
N PHE A 290 5.58 -5.96 3.08
CA PHE A 290 4.84 -7.13 2.60
C PHE A 290 3.38 -7.01 3.04
N SER A 291 2.46 -7.05 2.07
CA SER A 291 1.02 -6.98 2.35
C SER A 291 0.21 -7.97 1.52
N GLY A 292 -0.90 -8.45 2.09
CA GLY A 292 -1.83 -9.40 1.47
C GLY A 292 -3.09 -8.73 0.90
N LEU A 293 -3.99 -9.53 0.32
CA LEU A 293 -5.21 -9.08 -0.38
C LEU A 293 -6.37 -8.65 0.53
N LYS A 294 -6.08 -8.04 1.69
CA LYS A 294 -7.08 -7.72 2.74
C LYS A 294 -7.80 -9.00 3.24
N SER A 295 -8.82 -8.87 4.09
CA SER A 295 -9.40 -9.98 4.86
C SER A 295 -10.19 -11.03 4.07
N ASN A 296 -10.61 -10.72 2.84
CA ASN A 296 -11.58 -11.56 2.11
C ASN A 296 -10.92 -12.59 1.19
N ASP A 297 -9.63 -12.44 0.90
CA ASP A 297 -8.87 -13.33 0.02
C ASP A 297 -7.69 -13.94 0.79
N PRO A 298 -7.91 -15.05 1.53
CA PRO A 298 -6.86 -15.66 2.32
C PRO A 298 -5.76 -16.27 1.45
N LEU A 299 -4.51 -16.08 1.86
CA LEU A 299 -3.30 -16.58 1.21
C LEU A 299 -2.97 -17.98 1.73
N SER A 300 -2.89 -18.98 0.85
CA SER A 300 -2.43 -20.33 1.24
C SER A 300 -0.91 -20.54 1.06
N GLY A 301 -0.21 -19.54 0.51
CA GLY A 301 1.24 -19.46 0.36
C GLY A 301 1.92 -18.60 1.44
N HIS A 302 3.14 -18.14 1.17
CA HIS A 302 3.96 -17.44 2.15
C HIS A 302 4.48 -16.08 1.67
N PHE A 303 4.72 -15.11 2.54
CA PHE A 303 5.53 -13.96 2.10
C PHE A 303 6.97 -14.39 1.85
N ILE A 304 7.58 -15.08 2.82
CA ILE A 304 8.95 -15.57 2.72
C ILE A 304 8.96 -17.07 3.06
N LYS A 305 9.55 -17.88 2.18
CA LYS A 305 9.85 -19.30 2.43
C LYS A 305 11.32 -19.55 2.12
N SER A 306 12.12 -19.97 3.09
CA SER A 306 13.57 -20.07 2.92
C SER A 306 14.20 -21.31 3.55
N VAL A 307 15.25 -21.80 2.89
CA VAL A 307 16.21 -22.81 3.39
C VAL A 307 17.66 -22.28 3.48
N ALA A 308 17.85 -20.95 3.43
CA ALA A 308 19.17 -20.33 3.45
C ALA A 308 19.87 -20.49 4.81
N LEU A 309 21.21 -20.61 4.80
CA LEU A 309 22.00 -20.78 6.04
C LEU A 309 21.95 -19.55 6.95
N ARG A 310 22.03 -18.35 6.37
CA ARG A 310 21.91 -17.07 7.09
C ARG A 310 20.72 -16.29 6.54
N ILE A 311 19.84 -15.84 7.43
CA ILE A 311 18.66 -15.02 7.10
C ILE A 311 18.74 -13.73 7.92
N GLU A 312 18.77 -12.59 7.24
CA GLU A 312 18.75 -11.25 7.83
C GLU A 312 17.54 -10.49 7.31
N ILE A 313 16.63 -10.11 8.20
CA ILE A 313 15.45 -9.33 7.85
C ILE A 313 15.44 -8.09 8.75
N GLN A 314 15.55 -6.91 8.16
CA GLN A 314 15.71 -5.65 8.90
C GLN A 314 14.80 -4.54 8.36
N TYR A 315 14.15 -3.77 9.23
CA TYR A 315 13.28 -2.65 8.84
C TYR A 315 12.16 -3.06 7.87
N VAL A 316 11.43 -4.13 8.19
CA VAL A 316 10.38 -4.70 7.34
C VAL A 316 9.04 -4.74 8.06
N ASP A 317 7.99 -4.28 7.38
CA ASP A 317 6.60 -4.34 7.78
C ASP A 317 5.88 -5.49 7.08
N PHE A 318 5.39 -6.44 7.87
CA PHE A 318 4.45 -7.48 7.45
C PHE A 318 3.06 -7.10 7.98
N ARG A 319 2.15 -6.74 7.07
CA ARG A 319 0.83 -6.22 7.49
C ARG A 319 -0.34 -6.71 6.66
N ASP A 320 -1.53 -6.67 7.28
CA ASP A 320 -2.83 -6.78 6.63
C ASP A 320 -2.99 -8.03 5.74
N ALA A 321 -2.63 -9.18 6.29
CA ALA A 321 -2.68 -10.46 5.59
C ALA A 321 -3.53 -11.47 6.35
N THR A 322 -4.37 -12.20 5.63
CA THR A 322 -5.06 -13.38 6.15
C THR A 322 -4.51 -14.60 5.44
N PHE A 323 -4.12 -15.63 6.20
CA PHE A 323 -3.55 -16.87 5.70
C PHE A 323 -4.51 -18.04 5.92
N SER A 324 -4.40 -19.07 5.07
CA SER A 324 -5.11 -20.36 5.15
C SER A 324 -4.12 -21.53 5.02
N ASP A 325 -4.60 -22.75 5.26
CA ASP A 325 -3.84 -23.99 5.07
C ASP A 325 -2.45 -24.01 5.75
N LEU A 326 -1.37 -24.06 4.96
CA LEU A 326 0.01 -24.01 5.42
C LEU A 326 0.63 -22.61 5.32
N GLY A 327 -0.13 -21.63 4.81
CA GLY A 327 0.34 -20.27 4.56
C GLY A 327 0.63 -19.51 5.85
N ASN A 328 1.62 -18.62 5.78
CA ASN A 328 2.03 -17.70 6.84
C ASN A 328 2.99 -16.63 6.32
N ALA A 329 3.29 -15.61 7.12
CA ALA A 329 4.24 -14.59 6.67
C ALA A 329 5.63 -15.17 6.39
N ILE A 330 6.21 -15.91 7.34
CA ILE A 330 7.58 -16.42 7.20
C ILE A 330 7.65 -17.91 7.56
N THR A 331 8.13 -18.72 6.62
CA THR A 331 8.48 -20.13 6.83
C THR A 331 9.98 -20.35 6.64
N ILE A 332 10.65 -20.93 7.62
CA ILE A 332 12.07 -21.32 7.56
C ILE A 332 12.19 -22.83 7.78
N LEU A 333 12.84 -23.54 6.87
CA LEU A 333 12.95 -25.01 6.87
C LEU A 333 14.42 -25.46 6.80
N ASN A 334 15.14 -25.34 7.90
CA ASN A 334 16.56 -25.72 8.01
C ASN A 334 16.78 -26.85 9.02
N ASN A 335 15.99 -27.91 8.92
CA ASN A 335 16.07 -29.05 9.82
C ASN A 335 17.32 -29.94 9.62
N LEU A 336 18.17 -29.64 8.61
CA LEU A 336 19.36 -30.43 8.28
C LEU A 336 20.69 -29.65 8.33
N LYS A 337 20.68 -28.35 8.66
CA LYS A 337 21.87 -27.49 8.59
C LYS A 337 21.93 -26.48 9.73
N VAL A 338 23.14 -25.98 10.01
CA VAL A 338 23.34 -24.84 10.91
C VAL A 338 22.66 -23.61 10.31
N SER A 339 21.98 -22.84 11.17
CA SER A 339 21.23 -21.65 10.73
C SER A 339 21.49 -20.44 11.62
N GLU A 340 21.66 -19.27 11.02
CA GLU A 340 21.65 -17.98 11.72
C GLU A 340 20.50 -17.11 11.18
N ILE A 341 19.53 -16.81 12.02
CA ILE A 341 18.31 -16.09 11.66
C ILE A 341 18.25 -14.84 12.53
N THR A 342 18.19 -13.67 11.90
CA THR A 342 18.09 -12.38 12.58
C THR A 342 16.92 -11.57 12.02
N PHE A 343 16.03 -11.18 12.92
CA PHE A 343 15.01 -10.16 12.71
C PHE A 343 15.39 -8.92 13.52
N ASP A 344 15.43 -7.76 12.89
CA ASP A 344 15.75 -6.49 13.54
C ASP A 344 14.78 -5.40 13.10
N GLN A 345 14.17 -4.69 14.04
CA GLN A 345 13.21 -3.61 13.75
C GLN A 345 12.11 -4.00 12.73
N CYS A 346 11.55 -5.20 12.88
CA CYS A 346 10.47 -5.69 12.02
C CYS A 346 9.10 -5.55 12.72
N ASN A 347 8.06 -5.19 11.97
CA ASN A 347 6.70 -5.12 12.47
C ASN A 347 5.83 -6.21 11.82
N PHE A 348 5.09 -6.93 12.64
CA PHE A 348 4.05 -7.87 12.24
C PHE A 348 2.73 -7.36 12.81
N THR A 349 1.85 -6.86 11.95
CA THR A 349 0.62 -6.18 12.37
C THR A 349 -0.59 -6.70 11.62
N ASN A 350 -1.66 -7.04 12.34
CA ASN A 350 -2.93 -7.49 11.75
C ASN A 350 -2.77 -8.72 10.83
N ILE A 351 -1.89 -9.66 11.21
CA ILE A 351 -1.69 -10.92 10.49
C ILE A 351 -2.63 -11.97 11.07
N ARG A 352 -3.45 -12.59 10.22
CA ARG A 352 -4.48 -13.54 10.64
C ARG A 352 -4.25 -14.89 9.98
N GLY A 353 -4.53 -15.98 10.68
CA GLY A 353 -4.71 -17.32 10.13
C GLY A 353 -6.15 -17.77 10.37
N ILE A 354 -6.84 -18.27 9.35
CA ILE A 354 -8.22 -18.74 9.47
C ILE A 354 -8.32 -20.14 10.08
N THR A 355 -9.54 -20.61 10.31
CA THR A 355 -9.82 -21.97 10.78
C THR A 355 -9.26 -23.02 9.81
N GLY A 356 -8.42 -23.91 10.33
CA GLY A 356 -7.71 -24.93 9.55
C GLY A 356 -6.23 -24.62 9.28
N CYS A 357 -5.75 -23.41 9.57
CA CYS A 357 -4.31 -23.09 9.50
C CYS A 357 -3.48 -24.05 10.37
N GLN A 358 -2.44 -24.65 9.81
CA GLN A 358 -1.61 -25.65 10.52
C GLN A 358 -0.30 -25.06 11.06
N ARG A 359 0.02 -23.82 10.70
CA ARG A 359 1.28 -23.14 11.08
C ARG A 359 1.02 -21.78 11.72
N SER A 360 2.01 -21.30 12.46
CA SER A 360 1.99 -19.96 13.05
C SER A 360 1.91 -18.88 11.99
N CYS A 361 1.05 -17.89 12.24
CA CYS A 361 0.65 -16.90 11.24
C CYS A 361 1.77 -15.92 10.88
N CYS A 362 2.66 -15.56 11.82
CA CYS A 362 3.80 -14.70 11.54
C CYS A 362 5.05 -15.51 11.17
N ILE A 363 5.60 -16.28 12.11
CA ILE A 363 6.87 -17.00 11.90
C ILE A 363 6.69 -18.47 12.26
N TYR A 364 7.05 -19.34 11.32
CA TYR A 364 7.24 -20.76 11.55
C TYR A 364 8.66 -21.16 11.14
N ALA A 365 9.47 -21.56 12.12
CA ALA A 365 10.83 -22.01 11.91
C ALA A 365 11.00 -23.47 12.35
N SER A 366 11.44 -24.33 11.44
CA SER A 366 11.86 -25.71 11.71
C SER A 366 13.37 -25.80 11.53
N LEU A 367 14.11 -25.95 12.62
CA LEU A 367 15.56 -25.82 12.69
C LEU A 367 16.22 -27.15 13.11
N SER A 368 17.51 -27.28 12.85
CA SER A 368 18.30 -28.45 13.23
C SER A 368 18.92 -28.26 14.61
N ASN A 369 18.47 -29.06 15.57
CA ASN A 369 19.10 -29.15 16.87
C ASN A 369 20.45 -29.89 16.81
N SER A 370 20.58 -30.88 15.92
CA SER A 370 21.82 -31.66 15.77
C SER A 370 23.01 -30.83 15.23
N ASN A 371 22.72 -29.83 14.38
CA ASN A 371 23.72 -28.93 13.81
C ASN A 371 23.85 -27.58 14.54
N GLY A 372 22.91 -27.27 15.44
CA GLY A 372 22.82 -25.99 16.13
C GLY A 372 22.17 -24.89 15.30
N PHE A 373 21.64 -23.88 15.97
CA PHE A 373 21.06 -22.70 15.32
C PHE A 373 21.21 -21.46 16.20
N LYS A 374 21.14 -20.29 15.59
CA LYS A 374 20.98 -19.00 16.26
C LYS A 374 19.76 -18.31 15.70
N PHE A 375 18.80 -18.00 16.56
CA PHE A 375 17.59 -17.27 16.23
C PHE A 375 17.55 -16.00 17.08
N ASN A 376 17.57 -14.85 16.43
CA ASN A 376 17.64 -13.54 17.04
C ASN A 376 16.48 -12.68 16.55
N SER A 377 15.71 -12.10 17.47
CA SER A 377 14.67 -11.12 17.17
C SER A 377 14.87 -9.91 18.06
N GLN A 378 15.16 -8.75 17.48
CA GLN A 378 15.50 -7.52 18.19
C GLN A 378 14.60 -6.38 17.75
N PHE A 379 14.12 -5.56 18.70
CA PHE A 379 13.30 -4.38 18.42
C PHE A 379 12.07 -4.67 17.53
N CYS A 380 11.55 -5.90 17.57
CA CYS A 380 10.45 -6.32 16.71
C CYS A 380 9.09 -6.17 17.42
N ARG A 381 8.06 -5.79 16.67
CA ARG A 381 6.67 -5.69 17.16
C ARG A 381 5.80 -6.75 16.54
N TYR A 382 5.05 -7.47 17.36
CA TYR A 382 4.04 -8.43 16.96
C TYR A 382 2.71 -8.01 17.58
N SER A 383 1.84 -7.42 16.77
CA SER A 383 0.61 -6.80 17.27
C SER A 383 -0.64 -7.22 16.50
N HIS A 384 -1.72 -7.53 17.23
CA HIS A 384 -3.01 -7.93 16.65
C HIS A 384 -2.90 -9.14 15.71
N CYS A 385 -1.98 -10.07 16.00
CA CYS A 385 -1.85 -11.29 15.20
C CYS A 385 -2.81 -12.37 15.74
N ILE A 386 -3.55 -13.02 14.84
CA ILE A 386 -4.60 -13.98 15.21
C ILE A 386 -4.29 -15.32 14.55
N TYR A 387 -4.06 -16.36 15.33
CA TYR A 387 -4.03 -17.73 14.86
C TYR A 387 -5.37 -18.41 15.15
N GLY A 388 -6.18 -18.62 14.11
CA GLY A 388 -7.50 -19.25 14.16
C GLY A 388 -7.52 -20.75 13.91
N GLY A 389 -6.37 -21.45 13.92
CA GLY A 389 -6.28 -22.89 13.63
C GLY A 389 -6.87 -23.82 14.70
N ILE A 390 -6.61 -25.13 14.58
CA ILE A 390 -7.29 -26.16 15.38
C ILE A 390 -6.69 -26.22 16.80
N GLN A 391 -7.56 -26.31 17.82
CA GLN A 391 -7.15 -26.62 19.19
C GLN A 391 -6.31 -27.92 19.19
N GLN A 392 -5.16 -27.91 19.85
CA GLN A 392 -4.15 -29.01 19.93
C GLN A 392 -3.01 -28.98 18.87
N GLN A 393 -2.89 -27.95 18.03
CA GLN A 393 -1.69 -27.71 17.21
C GLN A 393 -0.80 -26.59 17.79
N ILE A 394 0.47 -26.55 17.38
CA ILE A 394 1.51 -25.60 17.84
C ILE A 394 1.37 -24.23 17.14
N GLY A 395 0.15 -23.71 17.05
CA GLY A 395 -0.11 -22.50 16.28
C GLY A 395 -0.31 -21.24 17.13
N ASN A 396 0.50 -20.23 16.83
CA ASN A 396 0.58 -18.94 17.52
C ASN A 396 0.96 -17.83 16.52
N SER A 397 1.43 -16.68 17.01
CA SER A 397 2.16 -15.72 16.18
C SER A 397 3.50 -16.29 15.72
N ILE A 398 4.26 -16.91 16.63
CA ILE A 398 5.62 -17.42 16.39
C ILE A 398 5.73 -18.87 16.88
N THR A 399 6.32 -19.72 16.04
CA THR A 399 6.72 -21.09 16.40
C THR A 399 8.14 -21.37 15.96
N VAL A 400 8.97 -21.83 16.89
CA VAL A 400 10.30 -22.38 16.63
C VAL A 400 10.32 -23.84 17.07
N GLN A 401 10.61 -24.73 16.13
CA GLN A 401 10.71 -26.17 16.36
C GLN A 401 12.10 -26.68 16.01
N ALA A 402 12.64 -27.54 16.86
CA ALA A 402 13.88 -28.26 16.57
C ALA A 402 13.80 -29.67 17.16
N LEU A 403 13.34 -30.63 16.35
CA LEU A 403 12.88 -31.96 16.81
C LEU A 403 13.74 -33.14 16.32
N ASP A 404 14.80 -32.89 15.55
CA ASP A 404 15.69 -33.92 14.99
C ASP A 404 16.45 -34.71 16.08
N GLU A 405 16.46 -36.04 15.95
CA GLU A 405 16.87 -36.99 17.00
C GLU A 405 18.32 -37.50 16.88
N VAL A 406 19.12 -36.97 15.95
CA VAL A 406 20.40 -37.61 15.57
C VAL A 406 21.55 -36.61 15.44
N GLY A 407 22.34 -36.47 16.51
CA GLY A 407 23.67 -35.83 16.41
C GLY A 407 24.48 -35.94 17.69
N ARG A 408 25.67 -36.58 17.62
CA ARG A 408 26.72 -36.49 18.67
C ARG A 408 27.49 -35.16 18.55
N GLY A 409 26.80 -34.06 18.28
CA GLY A 409 27.38 -32.74 18.05
C GLY A 409 27.60 -31.96 19.35
N ILE A 410 28.64 -31.12 19.38
CA ILE A 410 28.97 -30.19 20.49
C ILE A 410 28.31 -28.81 20.25
N PHE A 411 27.52 -28.65 19.19
CA PHE A 411 26.98 -27.35 18.75
C PHE A 411 26.01 -26.74 19.77
N GLN A 412 26.00 -25.41 19.87
CA GLN A 412 25.14 -24.66 20.77
C GLN A 412 23.96 -24.08 19.99
N SER A 413 22.76 -24.22 20.53
CA SER A 413 21.54 -23.60 19.98
C SER A 413 21.16 -22.37 20.80
N GLU A 414 20.86 -21.26 20.15
CA GLU A 414 20.57 -19.97 20.78
C GLU A 414 19.24 -19.41 20.27
N LEU A 415 18.37 -19.04 21.21
CA LEU A 415 17.13 -18.31 20.95
C LEU A 415 17.16 -17.01 21.77
N PHE A 416 17.22 -15.88 21.08
CA PHE A 416 17.35 -14.56 21.69
C PHE A 416 16.24 -13.64 21.20
N PHE A 417 15.45 -13.13 22.14
CA PHE A 417 14.51 -12.04 21.90
C PHE A 417 14.94 -10.85 22.75
N SER A 418 15.16 -9.68 22.13
CA SER A 418 15.47 -8.44 22.84
C SER A 418 14.59 -7.30 22.40
N ASP A 419 14.10 -6.51 23.36
CA ASP A 419 13.34 -5.29 23.11
C ASP A 419 12.12 -5.51 22.19
N CYS A 420 11.53 -6.70 22.26
CA CYS A 420 10.38 -7.09 21.43
C CYS A 420 9.05 -6.79 22.13
N ILE A 421 8.03 -6.43 21.35
CA ILE A 421 6.68 -6.12 21.84
C ILE A 421 5.69 -7.16 21.29
N PHE A 422 4.95 -7.81 22.19
CA PHE A 422 3.92 -8.77 21.86
C PHE A 422 2.57 -8.29 22.40
N GLN A 423 1.73 -7.73 21.54
CA GLN A 423 0.50 -7.06 21.94
C GLN A 423 -0.76 -7.61 21.24
N ASN A 424 -1.83 -7.88 22.00
CA ASN A 424 -3.14 -8.26 21.49
C ASN A 424 -3.12 -9.46 20.52
N ASN A 425 -2.19 -10.40 20.74
CA ASN A 425 -2.12 -11.60 19.92
C ASN A 425 -3.08 -12.67 20.45
N THR A 426 -3.75 -13.39 19.56
CA THR A 426 -4.70 -14.44 19.93
C THR A 426 -4.30 -15.75 19.27
N GLY A 427 -4.07 -16.80 20.07
CA GLY A 427 -3.74 -18.14 19.59
C GLY A 427 -4.71 -19.19 20.09
N LEU A 428 -5.33 -19.95 19.18
CA LEU A 428 -6.08 -21.16 19.52
C LEU A 428 -5.19 -22.40 19.78
N GLY A 429 -3.86 -22.28 19.65
CA GLY A 429 -2.88 -23.34 19.90
C GLY A 429 -2.33 -23.40 21.34
N TYR A 430 -1.19 -24.09 21.54
CA TYR A 430 -0.55 -24.29 22.86
C TYR A 430 0.05 -23.00 23.50
N GLY A 431 0.12 -21.89 22.78
CA GLY A 431 0.47 -20.57 23.31
C GLY A 431 -0.46 -19.50 22.75
N GLY A 432 -0.34 -18.27 23.24
CA GLY A 432 -1.00 -17.11 22.63
C GLY A 432 -0.06 -16.36 21.68
N VAL A 433 1.26 -16.39 21.92
CA VAL A 433 2.24 -15.65 21.11
C VAL A 433 3.39 -16.51 20.61
N ILE A 434 4.17 -17.12 21.50
CA ILE A 434 5.41 -17.83 21.16
C ILE A 434 5.31 -19.28 21.62
N VAL A 435 5.65 -20.20 20.72
CA VAL A 435 5.97 -21.58 21.10
C VAL A 435 7.39 -21.95 20.68
N ASN A 436 8.12 -22.51 21.64
CA ASN A 436 9.38 -23.20 21.39
C ASN A 436 9.20 -24.68 21.72
N ASP A 437 9.26 -25.55 20.71
CA ASP A 437 9.20 -27.01 20.87
C ASP A 437 10.56 -27.60 20.44
N ILE A 438 11.43 -27.82 21.42
CA ILE A 438 12.84 -28.15 21.21
C ILE A 438 13.12 -29.51 21.84
N ASN A 439 13.79 -30.40 21.11
CA ASN A 439 14.29 -31.67 21.64
C ASN A 439 15.81 -31.55 21.89
N PRO A 440 16.25 -31.20 23.11
CA PRO A 440 17.63 -30.78 23.34
C PRO A 440 18.57 -31.98 23.47
N ASP A 441 19.17 -32.40 22.35
CA ASP A 441 20.34 -33.27 22.39
C ASP A 441 21.66 -32.52 22.65
N CYS A 442 21.69 -31.19 22.47
CA CYS A 442 22.82 -30.29 22.69
C CYS A 442 22.49 -29.17 23.72
N LYS A 443 23.45 -28.28 24.03
CA LYS A 443 23.21 -27.15 24.95
C LYS A 443 22.34 -26.08 24.27
N VAL A 444 21.22 -25.74 24.89
CA VAL A 444 20.30 -24.70 24.40
C VAL A 444 20.33 -23.51 25.36
N GLN A 445 20.55 -22.32 24.82
CA GLN A 445 20.43 -21.03 25.52
C GLN A 445 19.19 -20.30 25.02
N ILE A 446 18.32 -19.90 25.94
CA ILE A 446 17.13 -19.11 25.65
C ILE A 446 17.19 -17.82 26.48
N SER A 447 17.18 -16.66 25.83
CA SER A 447 17.15 -15.35 26.50
C SER A 447 15.98 -14.52 26.00
N TYR A 448 15.26 -13.93 26.94
CA TYR A 448 14.30 -12.88 26.67
C TYR A 448 14.72 -11.63 27.46
N GLU A 449 15.13 -10.61 26.75
CA GLU A 449 15.64 -9.37 27.31
C GLU A 449 14.70 -8.21 26.94
N SER A 450 14.25 -7.44 27.92
CA SER A 450 13.41 -6.25 27.72
C SER A 450 12.15 -6.50 26.87
N CYS A 451 11.61 -7.71 26.88
CA CYS A 451 10.43 -8.09 26.08
C CYS A 451 9.13 -7.78 26.84
N MET A 452 8.11 -7.29 26.13
CA MET A 452 6.79 -7.00 26.71
C MET A 452 5.70 -7.91 26.16
N PHE A 453 4.87 -8.44 27.05
CA PHE A 453 3.66 -9.16 26.72
C PHE A 453 2.41 -8.44 27.23
N SER A 454 1.48 -8.11 26.32
CA SER A 454 0.27 -7.35 26.65
C SER A 454 -0.98 -7.82 25.92
N GLY A 455 -2.06 -8.09 26.64
CA GLY A 455 -3.38 -8.39 26.05
C GLY A 455 -3.40 -9.66 25.18
N ASN A 456 -2.41 -10.55 25.34
CA ASN A 456 -2.34 -11.78 24.58
C ASN A 456 -3.24 -12.86 25.18
N ILE A 457 -3.80 -13.70 24.32
CA ILE A 457 -4.75 -14.74 24.69
C ILE A 457 -4.28 -16.05 24.05
N GLY A 458 -4.12 -17.10 24.87
CA GLY A 458 -3.75 -18.44 24.41
C GLY A 458 -4.48 -19.52 25.20
N THR A 459 -4.61 -20.73 24.64
CA THR A 459 -5.40 -21.79 25.29
C THR A 459 -4.68 -22.49 26.44
N GLN A 460 -3.35 -22.61 26.35
CA GLN A 460 -2.50 -23.33 27.33
C GLN A 460 -1.50 -22.40 28.04
N ALA A 461 -1.05 -21.36 27.35
CA ALA A 461 -0.22 -20.28 27.84
C ALA A 461 -0.64 -19.01 27.11
N ASN A 462 -0.88 -17.89 27.80
CA ASN A 462 -1.27 -16.65 27.14
C ASN A 462 -0.12 -16.03 26.33
N ASP A 463 1.11 -16.17 26.81
CA ASP A 463 2.26 -15.44 26.29
C ASP A 463 3.26 -16.38 25.62
N LEU A 464 3.87 -17.26 26.40
CA LEU A 464 4.98 -18.11 25.94
C LEU A 464 4.83 -19.54 26.47
N TRP A 465 4.98 -20.52 25.59
CA TRP A 465 5.11 -21.92 25.96
C TRP A 465 6.43 -22.48 25.45
N ILE A 466 7.21 -23.06 26.37
CA ILE A 466 8.48 -23.71 26.07
C ILE A 466 8.31 -25.18 26.43
N LYS A 467 8.51 -26.06 25.45
CA LYS A 467 8.51 -27.51 25.63
C LYS A 467 9.87 -28.09 25.29
N PHE A 468 10.39 -28.87 26.22
CA PHE A 468 11.55 -29.73 26.04
C PHE A 468 11.11 -31.19 26.11
N ASP A 469 11.36 -31.98 25.07
CA ASP A 469 11.07 -33.42 25.09
C ASP A 469 12.15 -34.17 25.92
N ASN A 470 11.74 -35.11 26.78
CA ASN A 470 12.59 -35.73 27.82
C ASN A 470 12.87 -37.21 27.55
N ARG A 471 12.98 -37.60 26.28
CA ARG A 471 13.21 -39.01 25.91
C ARG A 471 14.58 -39.55 26.36
N ASN A 472 15.53 -38.67 26.68
CA ASN A 472 16.84 -39.02 27.23
C ASN A 472 17.00 -38.43 28.65
N GLN A 473 17.08 -39.29 29.67
CA GLN A 473 17.26 -38.89 31.08
C GLN A 473 18.51 -37.98 31.23
N GLY A 474 18.29 -36.66 31.30
CA GLY A 474 19.37 -35.66 31.34
C GLY A 474 19.03 -34.27 30.76
N ALA A 475 17.83 -34.06 30.20
CA ALA A 475 17.44 -32.77 29.57
C ALA A 475 17.62 -31.54 30.49
N GLY A 476 17.41 -31.70 31.81
CA GLY A 476 17.58 -30.61 32.79
C GLY A 476 19.02 -30.08 32.93
N SER A 477 20.05 -30.83 32.52
CA SER A 477 21.45 -30.36 32.53
C SER A 477 21.90 -29.76 31.18
N LYS A 478 21.04 -29.80 30.16
CA LYS A 478 21.33 -29.29 28.80
C LYS A 478 20.71 -27.91 28.51
N LEU A 479 19.72 -27.47 29.29
CA LEU A 479 19.33 -26.05 29.34
C LEU A 479 20.42 -25.30 30.12
N SER A 480 21.28 -24.57 29.42
CA SER A 480 22.41 -23.89 30.06
C SER A 480 21.99 -22.59 30.75
N HIS A 481 20.99 -21.90 30.22
CA HIS A 481 20.52 -20.61 30.73
C HIS A 481 19.11 -20.27 30.22
N LEU A 482 18.22 -19.87 31.13
CA LEU A 482 16.97 -19.18 30.81
C LEU A 482 16.96 -17.84 31.54
N SER A 483 17.35 -16.77 30.85
CA SER A 483 17.23 -15.39 31.37
C SER A 483 15.84 -14.87 31.08
N SER A 484 15.13 -14.51 32.15
CA SER A 484 13.83 -13.83 32.08
C SER A 484 13.81 -12.53 32.89
N SER A 485 14.98 -12.06 33.35
CA SER A 485 15.13 -10.97 34.31
C SER A 485 14.62 -9.60 33.83
N SER A 486 14.22 -9.48 32.57
CA SER A 486 13.63 -8.26 31.98
C SER A 486 12.42 -8.54 31.07
N ILE A 487 11.80 -9.72 31.17
CA ILE A 487 10.46 -9.91 30.60
C ILE A 487 9.48 -9.13 31.47
N ILE A 488 8.62 -8.34 30.84
CA ILE A 488 7.60 -7.58 31.54
C ILE A 488 6.22 -7.84 30.96
N THR A 489 5.20 -7.91 31.81
CA THR A 489 3.82 -8.08 31.37
C THR A 489 2.87 -7.10 32.04
N ASN A 490 1.80 -6.71 31.34
CA ASN A 490 0.65 -6.03 31.94
C ASN A 490 -0.57 -6.97 32.12
N ASN A 491 -0.44 -8.25 31.74
CA ASN A 491 -1.50 -9.24 31.89
C ASN A 491 -1.72 -9.58 33.38
N ASN A 492 -2.99 -9.77 33.77
CA ASN A 492 -3.34 -10.15 35.14
C ASN A 492 -2.88 -11.57 35.52
N ILE A 493 -2.55 -12.41 34.52
CA ILE A 493 -1.99 -13.75 34.72
C ILE A 493 -0.89 -13.97 33.66
N PRO A 494 0.39 -13.65 33.96
CA PRO A 494 1.50 -14.09 33.13
C PRO A 494 1.56 -15.62 33.13
N ASN A 495 1.39 -16.23 31.97
CA ASN A 495 1.36 -17.69 31.83
C ASN A 495 2.52 -18.14 30.94
N ILE A 496 3.77 -17.87 31.34
CA ILE A 496 4.90 -18.63 30.76
C ILE A 496 4.78 -20.06 31.29
N LYS A 497 4.52 -21.00 30.39
CA LYS A 497 4.48 -22.42 30.74
C LYS A 497 5.74 -23.11 30.22
N LEU A 498 6.49 -23.69 31.14
CA LEU A 498 7.63 -24.55 30.83
C LEU A 498 7.19 -26.00 31.02
N GLN A 499 7.46 -26.84 30.02
CA GLN A 499 7.21 -28.28 30.07
C GLN A 499 8.51 -29.03 29.76
N ILE A 500 8.92 -29.95 30.64
CA ILE A 500 10.13 -30.78 30.47
C ILE A 500 9.70 -32.25 30.53
N GLY A 501 9.53 -32.86 29.36
CA GLY A 501 8.92 -34.18 29.22
C GLY A 501 7.48 -34.18 29.70
N GLU A 502 7.18 -35.09 30.63
CA GLU A 502 5.87 -35.15 31.32
C GLU A 502 5.80 -34.22 32.54
N GLN A 503 6.90 -33.54 32.91
CA GLN A 503 6.90 -32.63 34.06
C GLN A 503 6.43 -31.24 33.64
N ASN A 504 5.53 -30.67 34.44
CA ASN A 504 5.09 -29.27 34.36
C ASN A 504 5.63 -28.53 35.58
N PRO A 505 6.87 -28.00 35.53
CA PRO A 505 7.39 -27.13 36.58
C PRO A 505 6.47 -25.92 36.83
N PRO A 506 6.55 -25.30 38.02
CA PRO A 506 5.75 -24.11 38.32
C PRO A 506 6.03 -22.98 37.31
N PRO A 507 5.03 -22.13 37.00
CA PRO A 507 5.19 -21.03 36.07
C PRO A 507 6.35 -20.10 36.47
N ILE A 508 7.08 -19.58 35.48
CA ILE A 508 8.13 -18.60 35.71
C ILE A 508 7.46 -17.26 36.06
N SER A 509 7.78 -16.73 37.24
CA SER A 509 7.28 -15.43 37.67
C SER A 509 7.92 -14.31 36.85
N ILE A 510 7.10 -13.57 36.12
CA ILE A 510 7.51 -12.41 35.31
C ILE A 510 7.35 -11.13 36.15
N SER A 511 8.25 -10.15 35.99
CA SER A 511 8.04 -8.84 36.61
C SER A 511 6.81 -8.16 35.97
N LYS A 512 5.93 -7.60 36.79
CA LYS A 512 4.78 -6.83 36.28
C LYS A 512 5.26 -5.44 35.88
N PHE A 513 4.92 -5.00 34.67
CA PHE A 513 5.25 -3.65 34.23
C PHE A 513 4.25 -2.71 34.85
N SER A 514 4.71 -1.78 35.68
CA SER A 514 3.85 -0.72 36.22
C SER A 514 3.77 0.47 35.26
N GLY A 515 3.76 0.24 33.94
CA GLY A 515 3.55 1.28 32.94
C GLY A 515 2.11 1.77 32.86
N VAL A 516 1.21 1.17 33.63
CA VAL A 516 -0.16 1.62 33.81
C VAL A 516 -0.32 2.15 35.22
N MET A 517 -0.70 3.42 35.32
CA MET A 517 -1.01 4.07 36.59
C MET A 517 -2.46 4.54 36.60
N PHE A 518 -3.05 4.59 37.78
CA PHE A 518 -4.40 5.09 38.01
C PHE A 518 -4.35 6.36 38.85
N VAL A 519 -5.20 7.33 38.53
CA VAL A 519 -5.35 8.61 39.24
C VAL A 519 -6.79 8.75 39.72
N SER A 520 -6.96 9.15 40.98
CA SER A 520 -8.25 9.52 41.56
C SER A 520 -8.08 10.50 42.73
N ASN A 521 -8.91 11.53 42.75
CA ASN A 521 -9.03 12.52 43.82
C ASN A 521 -9.76 11.98 45.07
N GLN A 522 -10.34 10.78 45.01
CA GLN A 522 -11.01 10.17 46.15
C GLN A 522 -10.02 9.91 47.30
N ALA A 523 -10.44 10.16 48.53
CA ALA A 523 -9.59 9.97 49.71
C ALA A 523 -9.25 8.48 49.90
N VAL A 524 -7.95 8.15 49.88
CA VAL A 524 -7.42 6.82 50.19
C VAL A 524 -6.66 6.89 51.51
N THR A 525 -7.02 6.05 52.49
CA THR A 525 -6.40 6.06 53.84
C THR A 525 -5.03 5.39 53.90
N GLU A 526 -4.61 4.73 52.81
CA GLU A 526 -3.35 3.99 52.69
C GLU A 526 -2.38 4.71 51.74
N SER A 527 -1.09 4.32 51.76
CA SER A 527 -0.09 4.83 50.82
C SER A 527 -0.51 4.56 49.38
N ARG A 528 -0.61 5.60 48.55
CA ARG A 528 -0.93 5.52 47.12
C ARG A 528 0.27 4.97 46.36
N ASP A 529 0.04 3.92 45.56
CA ASP A 529 1.09 3.24 44.78
C ASP A 529 0.80 3.27 43.27
N GLY A 530 -0.27 3.95 42.86
CA GLY A 530 -0.67 4.06 41.45
C GLY A 530 -1.46 2.87 40.93
N SER A 531 -1.72 1.85 41.75
CA SER A 531 -2.61 0.74 41.39
C SER A 531 -4.08 1.18 41.37
N LEU A 532 -4.94 0.40 40.69
CA LEU A 532 -6.39 0.66 40.65
C LEU A 532 -7.03 0.76 42.06
N LYS A 533 -6.50 0.02 43.04
CA LYS A 533 -7.00 0.05 44.42
C LYS A 533 -6.46 1.23 45.24
N LYS A 534 -5.30 1.75 44.86
CA LYS A 534 -4.58 2.82 45.56
C LYS A 534 -4.04 3.84 44.55
N PRO A 535 -4.94 4.48 43.78
CA PRO A 535 -4.55 5.36 42.68
C PRO A 535 -3.76 6.56 43.22
N PHE A 536 -2.90 7.15 42.39
CA PHE A 536 -2.27 8.42 42.71
C PHE A 536 -3.30 9.55 42.80
N GLU A 537 -2.96 10.59 43.54
CA GLU A 537 -3.86 11.73 43.74
C GLU A 537 -3.95 12.65 42.51
N SER A 538 -2.87 12.72 41.72
CA SER A 538 -2.78 13.58 40.54
C SER A 538 -2.01 12.91 39.40
N VAL A 539 -2.27 13.38 38.18
CA VAL A 539 -1.50 12.99 36.97
C VAL A 539 -0.02 13.32 37.15
N SER A 540 0.33 14.46 37.78
CA SER A 540 1.72 14.82 38.06
C SER A 540 2.45 13.79 38.92
N ASN A 541 1.80 13.26 39.96
CA ASN A 541 2.39 12.20 40.80
C ASN A 541 2.61 10.91 40.00
N ALA A 542 1.65 10.56 39.13
CA ALA A 542 1.77 9.41 38.24
C ALA A 542 2.90 9.57 37.21
N LEU A 543 3.07 10.76 36.63
CA LEU A 543 4.17 11.07 35.71
C LEU A 543 5.54 10.91 36.38
N VAL A 544 5.73 11.46 37.59
CA VAL A 544 6.98 11.30 38.36
C VAL A 544 7.28 9.82 38.64
N ALA A 545 6.25 9.04 39.01
CA ALA A 545 6.41 7.60 39.25
C ALA A 545 6.80 6.83 37.97
N LEU A 546 6.22 7.22 36.83
CA LEU A 546 6.52 6.66 35.51
C LEU A 546 7.92 7.05 35.00
N ASP A 547 8.44 8.22 35.40
CA ASP A 547 9.77 8.69 35.04
C ASP A 547 10.88 7.83 35.64
N HIS A 548 10.69 7.36 36.88
CA HIS A 548 11.63 6.47 37.59
C HIS A 548 11.64 5.02 37.08
N ILE A 549 10.77 4.65 36.13
CA ILE A 549 10.82 3.34 35.48
C ILE A 549 11.88 3.39 34.38
N GLU A 550 13.13 3.03 34.76
CA GLU A 550 14.35 3.22 33.97
C GLU A 550 14.32 2.55 32.59
N ARG A 551 13.60 1.42 32.43
CA ARG A 551 13.50 0.70 31.15
C ARG A 551 12.19 -0.09 31.01
N PRO A 552 11.70 -0.26 29.77
CA PRO A 552 12.31 0.23 28.52
C PRO A 552 11.64 1.52 28.01
N ILE A 553 12.41 2.37 27.32
CA ILE A 553 12.00 3.74 26.92
C ILE A 553 10.95 3.74 25.80
N GLN A 554 10.99 2.72 24.94
CA GLN A 554 10.14 2.56 23.75
C GLN A 554 8.67 2.24 24.05
N PHE A 555 8.29 2.12 25.33
CA PHE A 555 6.97 1.65 25.74
C PHE A 555 6.04 2.80 26.12
N GLU A 556 4.82 2.75 25.57
CA GLU A 556 3.71 3.61 25.94
C GLU A 556 3.37 3.42 27.41
N ARG A 557 3.31 4.52 28.17
CA ARG A 557 2.88 4.50 29.57
C ARG A 557 1.51 5.14 29.65
N THR A 558 0.56 4.45 30.27
CA THR A 558 -0.83 4.90 30.34
C THR A 558 -1.18 5.37 31.74
N ILE A 559 -1.83 6.52 31.83
CA ILE A 559 -2.44 7.02 33.06
C ILE A 559 -3.94 7.05 32.87
N TYR A 560 -4.67 6.28 33.68
CA TYR A 560 -6.12 6.28 33.73
C TYR A 560 -6.62 7.24 34.80
N ILE A 561 -7.51 8.16 34.43
CA ILE A 561 -8.21 9.02 35.40
C ILE A 561 -9.56 8.39 35.71
N LEU A 562 -9.79 8.02 36.97
CA LEU A 562 -10.96 7.27 37.40
C LEU A 562 -12.14 8.16 37.84
N ASP A 563 -11.89 9.45 38.06
CA ASP A 563 -12.92 10.37 38.54
C ASP A 563 -13.81 10.83 37.39
N GLU A 564 -15.12 10.95 37.63
CA GLU A 564 -16.03 11.54 36.65
C GLU A 564 -15.68 13.00 36.33
N GLU A 565 -15.18 13.72 37.33
CA GLU A 565 -14.70 15.09 37.22
C GLU A 565 -13.26 15.22 37.72
N TYR A 566 -12.39 15.78 36.89
CA TYR A 566 -11.00 16.03 37.20
C TYR A 566 -10.72 17.54 37.14
N HIS A 567 -10.41 18.13 38.30
CA HIS A 567 -10.26 19.57 38.49
C HIS A 567 -8.78 19.93 38.71
N ALA A 568 -8.01 20.07 37.62
CA ALA A 568 -6.58 20.39 37.72
C ALA A 568 -6.03 20.98 36.42
N SER A 569 -5.09 21.93 36.54
CA SER A 569 -4.15 22.25 35.48
C SER A 569 -2.88 21.42 35.63
N ILE A 570 -2.35 20.89 34.52
CA ILE A 570 -1.12 20.08 34.54
C ILE A 570 -0.12 20.57 33.49
N SER A 571 1.17 20.35 33.79
CA SER A 571 2.24 20.39 32.80
C SER A 571 2.79 18.99 32.58
N VAL A 572 2.94 18.63 31.30
CA VAL A 572 3.42 17.34 30.84
C VAL A 572 4.72 17.56 30.07
N ASN A 573 5.77 16.88 30.52
CA ASN A 573 7.04 16.77 29.81
C ASN A 573 7.36 15.27 29.79
N THR A 574 7.51 14.71 28.58
CA THR A 574 7.67 13.26 28.45
C THR A 574 9.10 12.83 28.14
N GLN A 575 10.04 13.77 27.95
CA GLN A 575 11.45 13.48 27.63
C GLN A 575 11.62 12.39 26.55
N ASN A 576 10.86 12.48 25.46
CA ASN A 576 10.80 11.52 24.34
C ASN A 576 10.14 10.16 24.63
N ARG A 577 9.42 10.00 25.75
CA ARG A 577 8.61 8.81 26.04
C ARG A 577 7.19 8.99 25.54
N ALA A 578 6.57 7.92 25.03
CA ALA A 578 5.16 7.97 24.69
C ALA A 578 4.29 7.84 25.96
N ILE A 579 3.50 8.88 26.26
CA ILE A 579 2.52 8.88 27.36
C ILE A 579 1.11 8.91 26.79
N ILE A 580 0.22 8.09 27.35
CA ILE A 580 -1.21 8.10 27.07
C ILE A 580 -1.93 8.53 28.34
N LEU A 581 -2.71 9.62 28.28
CA LEU A 581 -3.71 9.92 29.28
C LEU A 581 -5.06 9.43 28.76
N LYS A 582 -5.80 8.71 29.59
CA LYS A 582 -7.06 8.08 29.19
C LYS A 582 -8.12 8.17 30.28
N SER A 583 -9.38 8.34 29.89
CA SER A 583 -10.51 8.13 30.79
C SER A 583 -10.54 6.68 31.29
N GLY A 584 -10.57 6.49 32.60
CA GLY A 584 -10.72 5.19 33.25
C GLY A 584 -12.16 4.80 33.55
N LEU A 585 -13.15 5.58 33.08
CA LEU A 585 -14.57 5.30 33.28
C LEU A 585 -15.00 4.12 32.40
N ILE A 586 -15.90 3.30 32.93
CA ILE A 586 -16.40 2.10 32.25
C ILE A 586 -17.20 2.52 31.01
N ILE A 587 -17.00 1.81 29.89
CA ILE A 587 -17.79 1.97 28.66
C ILE A 587 -19.26 1.66 28.98
N ASP A 588 -20.16 2.56 28.62
CA ASP A 588 -21.59 2.32 28.73
C ASP A 588 -21.97 1.09 27.87
N GLN A 589 -22.49 0.05 28.52
CA GLN A 589 -22.78 -1.23 27.88
C GLN A 589 -23.95 -1.15 26.88
N GLU A 590 -24.84 -0.16 27.01
CA GLU A 590 -26.00 0.03 26.12
C GLU A 590 -25.61 0.85 24.88
N THR A 591 -24.90 1.96 25.07
CA THR A 591 -24.54 2.87 23.97
C THR A 591 -23.20 2.51 23.31
N LYS A 592 -22.39 1.66 23.95
CA LYS A 592 -20.98 1.37 23.59
C LYS A 592 -20.09 2.63 23.53
N LEU A 593 -20.54 3.76 24.06
CA LEU A 593 -19.75 4.99 24.14
C LEU A 593 -18.89 4.97 25.41
N ALA A 594 -17.62 5.32 25.27
CA ALA A 594 -16.74 5.48 26.43
C ALA A 594 -17.23 6.68 27.25
N ASN A 595 -17.48 6.47 28.54
CA ASN A 595 -17.74 7.57 29.46
C ASN A 595 -16.49 8.47 29.51
N LYS A 596 -16.70 9.78 29.36
CA LYS A 596 -15.62 10.76 29.28
C LYS A 596 -15.42 11.45 30.62
N VAL A 597 -14.20 11.45 31.13
CA VAL A 597 -13.85 12.27 32.32
C VAL A 597 -14.01 13.74 31.94
N ARG A 598 -14.80 14.48 32.72
CA ARG A 598 -14.93 15.93 32.58
C ARG A 598 -13.72 16.60 33.22
N TRP A 599 -12.85 17.16 32.39
CA TRP A 599 -11.63 17.81 32.83
C TRP A 599 -11.77 19.32 32.72
N THR A 600 -11.67 19.99 33.88
CA THR A 600 -11.74 21.45 33.99
C THR A 600 -10.75 21.97 35.05
N THR A 601 -10.67 23.29 35.21
CA THR A 601 -9.99 23.94 36.34
C THR A 601 -10.81 25.15 36.76
N GLU A 602 -10.94 25.37 38.07
CA GLU A 602 -11.52 26.60 38.61
C GLU A 602 -10.45 27.64 38.99
N GLN A 603 -9.17 27.27 38.82
CA GLN A 603 -8.05 28.17 39.08
C GLN A 603 -7.84 29.08 37.86
N ASN A 604 -7.26 30.26 38.09
CA ASN A 604 -6.95 31.20 37.02
C ASN A 604 -5.66 30.80 36.28
N ASP A 605 -5.63 29.56 35.78
CA ASP A 605 -4.50 29.02 35.04
C ASP A 605 -4.59 29.45 33.57
N GLU A 606 -3.43 29.61 32.94
CA GLU A 606 -3.37 29.92 31.50
C GLU A 606 -3.89 28.75 30.66
N TYR A 607 -3.66 27.53 31.13
CA TYR A 607 -3.99 26.31 30.43
C TYR A 607 -4.55 25.25 31.36
N LEU A 608 -5.29 24.29 30.78
CA LEU A 608 -5.65 23.05 31.47
C LEU A 608 -4.55 21.99 31.32
N LEU A 609 -3.96 21.88 30.12
CA LEU A 609 -2.80 21.03 29.85
C LEU A 609 -1.73 21.80 29.10
N ASN A 610 -0.51 21.84 29.65
CA ASN A 610 0.67 22.37 28.96
C ASN A 610 1.66 21.25 28.62
N PHE A 611 1.87 21.01 27.33
CA PHE A 611 2.72 19.95 26.80
C PHE A 611 4.01 20.51 26.20
N ASN A 612 5.14 20.13 26.78
CA ASN A 612 6.42 20.81 26.54
C ASN A 612 7.44 19.99 25.73
N SER A 613 7.29 18.66 25.62
CA SER A 613 8.19 17.81 24.80
C SER A 613 7.75 16.35 24.74
N GLY A 614 8.05 15.70 23.60
CA GLY A 614 7.92 14.26 23.33
C GLY A 614 6.60 13.84 22.72
N ILE A 615 6.02 12.70 23.14
CA ILE A 615 4.85 12.09 22.49
C ILE A 615 3.70 11.92 23.50
N LEU A 616 2.56 12.57 23.24
CA LEU A 616 1.39 12.53 24.12
C LEU A 616 0.14 12.10 23.34
N THR A 617 -0.61 11.16 23.90
CA THR A 617 -1.95 10.80 23.45
C THR A 617 -2.99 11.12 24.54
N LEU A 618 -4.09 11.78 24.16
CA LEU A 618 -5.26 12.00 25.00
C LEU A 618 -6.44 11.21 24.44
N GLU A 619 -7.08 10.40 25.28
CA GLU A 619 -8.19 9.55 24.85
C GLU A 619 -9.42 9.66 25.75
N SER A 620 -10.58 9.93 25.13
CA SER A 620 -11.91 9.89 25.77
C SER A 620 -12.11 10.90 26.91
N PHE A 621 -11.70 12.16 26.74
CA PHE A 621 -11.94 13.23 27.71
C PHE A 621 -13.02 14.21 27.26
N HIS A 622 -13.72 14.84 28.19
CA HIS A 622 -14.49 16.06 27.97
C HIS A 622 -13.72 17.23 28.58
N LEU A 623 -12.97 17.97 27.76
CA LEU A 623 -12.24 19.16 28.18
C LEU A 623 -13.17 20.36 28.11
N GLN A 624 -13.34 21.04 29.24
CA GLN A 624 -14.30 22.13 29.36
C GLN A 624 -13.71 23.31 30.12
N TYR A 625 -13.94 24.51 29.61
CA TYR A 625 -13.76 25.73 30.40
C TYR A 625 -14.75 25.76 31.57
N SER A 626 -14.39 26.41 32.67
CA SER A 626 -15.29 26.72 33.79
C SER A 626 -15.42 28.23 33.98
N LYS A 627 -16.50 28.65 34.63
CA LYS A 627 -16.75 30.06 34.94
C LYS A 627 -16.98 30.22 36.44
N ARG A 628 -16.14 31.01 37.10
CA ARG A 628 -16.33 31.44 38.49
C ARG A 628 -16.25 32.96 38.54
N ASP A 629 -17.25 33.60 39.15
CA ASP A 629 -17.28 35.07 39.36
C ASP A 629 -17.05 35.90 38.08
N SER A 630 -17.61 35.46 36.94
CA SER A 630 -17.44 36.05 35.60
C SER A 630 -16.06 35.85 34.94
N GLN A 631 -15.15 35.16 35.60
CA GLN A 631 -13.85 34.78 35.04
C GLN A 631 -13.93 33.40 34.41
N VAL A 632 -13.41 33.27 33.19
CA VAL A 632 -13.26 32.02 32.45
C VAL A 632 -11.93 31.37 32.83
N SER A 633 -11.97 30.08 33.15
CA SER A 633 -10.82 29.27 33.56
C SER A 633 -10.75 27.96 32.76
N PRO A 634 -9.61 27.58 32.18
CA PRO A 634 -8.39 28.38 32.07
C PRO A 634 -8.64 29.66 31.26
N TYR A 635 -7.86 30.72 31.49
CA TYR A 635 -8.12 32.02 30.85
C TYR A 635 -7.63 32.08 29.39
N HIS A 636 -6.88 31.07 28.93
CA HIS A 636 -6.34 31.03 27.56
C HIS A 636 -6.64 29.69 26.85
N ASN A 637 -5.91 28.61 27.16
CA ASN A 637 -5.92 27.38 26.34
C ASN A 637 -6.54 26.20 27.10
N LEU A 638 -7.34 25.33 26.47
CA LEU A 638 -7.53 23.99 27.06
C LEU A 638 -6.25 23.17 26.92
N ILE A 639 -5.64 23.18 25.74
CA ILE A 639 -4.34 22.55 25.50
C ILE A 639 -3.37 23.57 24.91
N LEU A 640 -2.26 23.80 25.61
CA LEU A 640 -1.08 24.48 25.09
C LEU A 640 0.00 23.43 24.82
N ALA A 641 0.53 23.39 23.61
CA ALA A 641 1.62 22.49 23.25
C ALA A 641 2.75 23.29 22.56
N GLN A 642 3.82 23.55 23.30
CA GLN A 642 4.92 24.38 22.84
C GLN A 642 6.25 23.75 23.28
N PRO A 643 7.15 23.40 22.35
CA PRO A 643 8.38 22.72 22.71
C PRO A 643 9.29 23.63 23.52
N LEU A 644 10.03 23.03 24.44
CA LEU A 644 11.24 23.64 24.96
C LEU A 644 12.32 23.66 23.85
N VAL A 645 13.29 24.58 23.97
CA VAL A 645 14.40 24.72 23.01
C VAL A 645 14.99 23.34 22.66
N ASP A 646 15.14 23.05 21.37
CA ASP A 646 15.66 21.80 20.80
C ASP A 646 14.83 20.52 21.04
N THR A 647 13.53 20.64 21.30
CA THR A 647 12.63 19.47 21.43
C THR A 647 11.53 19.45 20.37
N THR A 648 11.03 18.25 20.05
CA THR A 648 9.87 18.08 19.18
C THR A 648 8.66 17.59 19.98
N ILE A 649 7.48 17.91 19.45
CA ILE A 649 6.20 17.56 20.03
C ILE A 649 5.37 16.79 19.00
N SER A 650 4.83 15.65 19.42
CA SER A 650 3.79 14.91 18.72
C SER A 650 2.58 14.72 19.62
N LEU A 651 1.44 15.29 19.23
CA LEU A 651 0.19 15.24 20.00
C LEU A 651 -0.88 14.46 19.24
N THR A 652 -1.49 13.47 19.89
CA THR A 652 -2.62 12.70 19.36
C THR A 652 -3.83 12.84 20.28
N ILE A 653 -5.01 13.12 19.73
CA ILE A 653 -6.26 13.32 20.47
C ILE A 653 -7.34 12.43 19.84
N ILE A 654 -7.95 11.55 20.64
CA ILE A 654 -8.88 10.52 20.18
C ILE A 654 -10.16 10.55 21.02
N SER A 655 -11.32 10.60 20.37
CA SER A 655 -12.63 10.51 21.03
C SER A 655 -12.87 11.58 22.12
N CYS A 656 -12.25 12.75 21.99
CA CYS A 656 -12.41 13.83 22.98
C CYS A 656 -13.58 14.75 22.63
N LEU A 657 -14.13 15.42 23.64
CA LEU A 657 -15.11 16.50 23.51
C LEU A 657 -14.49 17.78 24.06
N PHE A 658 -14.48 18.84 23.27
CA PHE A 658 -14.07 20.18 23.66
C PHE A 658 -15.30 21.07 23.64
N SER A 659 -15.56 21.79 24.73
CA SER A 659 -16.65 22.76 24.77
C SER A 659 -16.32 23.97 25.62
N ALA A 660 -16.93 25.11 25.29
CA ALA A 660 -16.92 26.25 26.20
C ALA A 660 -17.90 26.02 27.38
N ILE A 661 -18.04 27.04 28.21
CA ILE A 661 -19.00 27.06 29.33
C ILE A 661 -20.42 27.30 28.79
N ASP A 662 -20.52 28.28 27.90
CA ASP A 662 -21.74 28.76 27.27
C ASP A 662 -21.38 29.45 25.94
N THR A 663 -22.37 29.73 25.11
CA THR A 663 -22.20 30.37 23.79
C THR A 663 -21.97 31.88 23.86
N THR A 664 -21.88 32.47 25.06
CA THR A 664 -21.82 33.93 25.27
C THR A 664 -20.50 34.41 25.87
N SER A 665 -19.76 33.49 26.47
CA SER A 665 -18.48 33.75 27.12
C SER A 665 -17.39 33.51 26.10
N SER A 666 -16.58 34.54 25.87
CA SER A 666 -15.45 34.41 24.97
C SER A 666 -14.32 33.60 25.60
N VAL A 667 -13.81 32.64 24.85
CA VAL A 667 -12.63 31.81 25.14
C VAL A 667 -11.54 32.08 24.10
N LYS A 668 -10.30 31.61 24.32
CA LYS A 668 -9.18 31.85 23.38
C LYS A 668 -8.90 30.64 22.48
N PHE A 669 -8.38 29.53 23.01
CA PHE A 669 -8.04 28.35 22.19
C PHE A 669 -8.49 27.04 22.84
N PHE A 670 -9.13 26.16 22.07
CA PHE A 670 -9.21 24.76 22.50
C PHE A 670 -7.82 24.11 22.44
N ILE A 671 -7.12 24.26 21.32
CA ILE A 671 -5.78 23.69 21.12
C ILE A 671 -4.89 24.76 20.48
N ASN A 672 -3.76 25.05 21.12
CA ASN A 672 -2.71 25.89 20.57
C ASN A 672 -1.42 25.09 20.54
N ILE A 673 -0.97 24.68 19.35
CA ILE A 673 0.28 23.94 19.17
C ILE A 673 1.24 24.68 18.23
N SER A 674 2.51 24.80 18.66
CA SER A 674 3.58 25.48 17.93
C SER A 674 4.82 24.60 17.83
N GLN A 675 5.59 24.75 16.74
CA GLN A 675 6.82 23.99 16.44
C GLN A 675 6.67 22.47 16.59
N ALA A 676 5.51 21.93 16.24
CA ALA A 676 5.23 20.50 16.39
C ALA A 676 5.60 19.69 15.14
N ASN A 677 6.07 18.46 15.37
CA ASN A 677 6.26 17.50 14.29
C ASN A 677 4.92 16.93 13.83
N GLN A 678 3.98 16.75 14.78
CA GLN A 678 2.73 16.06 14.50
C GLN A 678 1.55 16.53 15.37
N LEU A 679 0.39 16.71 14.74
CA LEU A 679 -0.91 16.78 15.40
C LEU A 679 -1.88 15.80 14.73
N ILE A 680 -2.46 14.88 15.51
CA ILE A 680 -3.53 13.98 15.06
C ILE A 680 -4.78 14.23 15.90
N LEU A 681 -5.90 14.55 15.23
CA LEU A 681 -7.23 14.63 15.81
C LEU A 681 -8.10 13.53 15.19
N LYS A 682 -8.71 12.70 16.03
CA LYS A 682 -9.54 11.59 15.59
C LYS A 682 -10.83 11.47 16.39
N ASP A 683 -11.96 11.24 15.73
CA ASP A 683 -13.26 10.92 16.34
C ASP A 683 -13.69 11.95 17.43
N SER A 684 -13.25 13.21 17.30
CA SER A 684 -13.37 14.22 18.36
C SER A 684 -14.36 15.32 18.00
N VAL A 685 -14.98 15.94 19.00
CA VAL A 685 -16.01 16.97 18.82
C VAL A 685 -15.57 18.27 19.50
N PHE A 686 -15.68 19.39 18.80
CA PHE A 686 -15.42 20.75 19.27
C PHE A 686 -16.71 21.54 19.14
N ARG A 687 -17.23 22.13 20.22
CA ARG A 687 -18.55 22.78 20.12
C ARG A 687 -18.79 23.98 21.02
N ASP A 688 -19.79 24.77 20.61
CA ASP A 688 -20.49 25.78 21.40
C ASP A 688 -19.54 26.81 22.02
N ALA A 689 -18.71 27.45 21.19
CA ALA A 689 -17.68 28.37 21.65
C ALA A 689 -17.66 29.68 20.89
N GLN A 690 -17.50 30.78 21.62
CA GLN A 690 -17.14 32.08 21.08
C GLN A 690 -15.62 32.28 21.28
N ILE A 691 -14.86 32.41 20.19
CA ILE A 691 -13.40 32.41 20.18
C ILE A 691 -12.90 33.84 19.90
N ASP A 692 -12.26 34.48 20.87
CA ASP A 692 -11.63 35.82 20.73
C ASP A 692 -10.12 35.73 20.52
N ASP A 693 -9.71 34.86 19.60
CA ASP A 693 -8.32 34.72 19.18
C ASP A 693 -8.24 34.19 17.75
N ARG A 694 -7.03 33.86 17.30
CA ARG A 694 -6.73 33.44 15.93
C ARG A 694 -7.58 32.27 15.44
N SER A 695 -7.90 31.30 16.30
CA SER A 695 -8.60 30.06 15.92
C SER A 695 -9.03 29.24 17.12
N ALA A 696 -9.97 28.30 16.95
CA ALA A 696 -10.27 27.30 17.98
C ALA A 696 -9.15 26.25 18.09
N VAL A 697 -8.58 25.83 16.96
CA VAL A 697 -7.44 24.91 16.87
C VAL A 697 -6.34 25.54 16.01
N GLN A 698 -5.16 25.75 16.58
CA GLN A 698 -3.99 26.27 15.87
C GLN A 698 -2.92 25.19 15.74
N PHE A 699 -2.42 24.94 14.52
CA PHE A 699 -1.24 24.11 14.24
C PHE A 699 -0.15 24.91 13.52
N GLN A 700 0.93 25.22 14.22
CA GLN A 700 2.09 25.90 13.66
C GLN A 700 3.33 25.00 13.66
N SER A 701 4.03 24.89 12.52
CA SER A 701 5.27 24.11 12.44
C SER A 701 6.30 24.72 11.48
N GLU A 702 7.54 24.85 11.94
CA GLU A 702 8.68 25.22 11.12
C GLU A 702 9.50 23.99 10.69
N LEU A 703 9.05 22.79 11.06
CA LEU A 703 9.78 21.54 10.83
C LEU A 703 9.45 20.93 9.47
N ASP A 704 10.47 20.37 8.83
CA ASP A 704 10.32 19.55 7.63
C ASP A 704 9.52 18.28 7.94
N ASN A 705 8.68 17.86 7.00
CA ASN A 705 7.81 16.68 7.10
C ASN A 705 6.80 16.73 8.26
N SER A 706 6.42 17.94 8.70
CA SER A 706 5.38 18.10 9.71
C SER A 706 4.04 17.50 9.25
N TYR A 707 3.31 16.88 10.17
CA TYR A 707 2.11 16.09 9.86
C TYR A 707 0.88 16.54 10.65
N LEU A 708 -0.16 16.96 9.95
CA LEU A 708 -1.49 17.23 10.51
C LEU A 708 -2.49 16.23 9.94
N LEU A 709 -3.20 15.51 10.81
CA LEU A 709 -4.33 14.65 10.43
C LEU A 709 -5.56 14.99 11.27
N ILE A 710 -6.67 15.28 10.60
CA ILE A 710 -7.99 15.46 11.22
C ILE A 710 -8.95 14.44 10.59
N LEU A 711 -9.36 13.46 11.37
CA LEU A 711 -10.15 12.31 10.89
C LEU A 711 -11.44 12.18 11.69
N ASN A 712 -12.58 12.16 11.00
CA ASN A 712 -13.90 11.94 11.60
C ASN A 712 -14.20 12.87 12.79
N CYS A 713 -13.80 14.14 12.70
CA CYS A 713 -14.02 15.14 13.75
C CYS A 713 -15.23 16.05 13.44
N GLN A 714 -15.83 16.66 14.46
CA GLN A 714 -16.96 17.59 14.30
C GLN A 714 -16.65 18.93 14.97
N PHE A 715 -16.90 20.03 14.27
CA PHE A 715 -16.76 21.41 14.74
C PHE A 715 -18.13 22.07 14.66
N LEU A 716 -18.76 22.35 15.79
CA LEU A 716 -20.19 22.71 15.87
C LEU A 716 -20.39 24.04 16.59
N ASN A 717 -21.10 25.00 15.99
CA ASN A 717 -21.44 26.28 16.61
C ASN A 717 -20.20 27.03 17.16
N ILE A 718 -19.15 27.17 16.34
CA ILE A 718 -17.94 27.92 16.70
C ILE A 718 -18.02 29.31 16.07
N HIS A 719 -18.00 30.34 16.91
CA HIS A 719 -18.10 31.72 16.48
C HIS A 719 -16.81 32.46 16.79
N LEU A 720 -16.06 32.82 15.75
CA LEU A 720 -14.81 33.57 15.87
C LEU A 720 -15.11 35.06 15.90
N ILE A 721 -14.67 35.73 16.97
CA ILE A 721 -14.75 37.18 17.15
C ILE A 721 -13.33 37.77 17.20
N GLY A 722 -13.13 38.95 16.62
CA GLY A 722 -11.82 39.62 16.64
C GLY A 722 -10.94 39.29 15.43
N SER A 723 -9.60 39.31 15.60
CA SER A 723 -8.63 39.09 14.51
C SER A 723 -8.34 37.60 14.29
N SER A 724 -9.36 36.88 13.84
CA SER A 724 -9.36 35.42 13.71
C SER A 724 -9.16 34.97 12.28
N PHE A 725 -8.33 33.95 12.04
CA PHE A 725 -8.04 33.42 10.71
C PHE A 725 -9.03 32.32 10.29
N GLY A 726 -9.43 31.42 11.21
CA GLY A 726 -10.40 30.36 10.93
C GLY A 726 -10.65 29.44 12.14
N THR A 727 -11.67 28.59 12.09
CA THR A 727 -11.95 27.64 13.18
C THR A 727 -10.72 26.76 13.42
N ILE A 728 -10.07 26.36 12.32
CA ILE A 728 -8.74 25.77 12.31
C ILE A 728 -7.77 26.72 11.60
N PHE A 729 -6.64 27.02 12.24
CA PHE A 729 -5.55 27.78 11.66
C PHE A 729 -4.30 26.91 11.55
N VAL A 730 -3.78 26.75 10.33
CA VAL A 730 -2.57 25.98 10.04
C VAL A 730 -1.50 26.91 9.49
N ASP A 731 -0.29 26.89 10.07
CA ASP A 731 0.83 27.72 9.63
C ASP A 731 2.13 26.88 9.57
N THR A 732 2.49 26.41 8.37
CA THR A 732 3.64 25.52 8.17
C THR A 732 4.72 26.14 7.29
N TYR A 733 5.94 26.29 7.82
CA TYR A 733 7.08 26.87 7.11
C TYR A 733 8.11 25.84 6.63
N GLY A 734 8.11 24.63 7.20
CA GLY A 734 8.99 23.53 6.77
C GLY A 734 8.66 23.00 5.37
N SER A 735 9.59 22.25 4.78
CA SER A 735 9.40 21.53 3.52
C SER A 735 8.61 20.23 3.74
N ASN A 736 7.84 19.80 2.73
CA ASN A 736 7.08 18.55 2.75
C ASN A 736 6.06 18.40 3.90
N ALA A 737 5.50 19.50 4.42
CA ALA A 737 4.38 19.41 5.35
C ALA A 737 3.21 18.63 4.71
N ASN A 738 2.57 17.77 5.49
CA ASN A 738 1.48 16.90 5.05
C ASN A 738 0.24 17.14 5.91
N ILE A 739 -0.81 17.70 5.29
CA ILE A 739 -2.05 18.10 5.96
C ILE A 739 -3.19 17.29 5.36
N ASN A 740 -3.84 16.45 6.17
CA ASN A 740 -4.97 15.62 5.77
C ASN A 740 -6.20 15.90 6.63
N ILE A 741 -7.32 16.19 6.00
CA ILE A 741 -8.63 16.32 6.67
C ILE A 741 -9.60 15.37 5.98
N ILE A 742 -10.10 14.40 6.73
CA ILE A 742 -10.85 13.26 6.21
C ILE A 742 -12.13 13.10 7.04
N GLN A 743 -13.28 13.00 6.38
CA GLN A 743 -14.58 12.72 7.00
C GLN A 743 -14.96 13.63 8.18
N SER A 744 -14.49 14.88 8.20
CA SER A 744 -14.72 15.81 9.31
C SER A 744 -15.74 16.89 8.94
N VAL A 745 -16.59 17.30 9.87
CA VAL A 745 -17.75 18.19 9.62
C VAL A 745 -17.58 19.52 10.37
N PHE A 746 -17.89 20.63 9.71
CA PHE A 746 -18.01 21.97 10.28
C PHE A 746 -19.47 22.42 10.12
N ASN A 747 -20.13 22.75 11.22
CA ASN A 747 -21.54 23.14 11.22
C ASN A 747 -21.70 24.42 12.05
N ASN A 748 -22.27 25.46 11.45
CA ASN A 748 -22.43 26.79 12.05
C ASN A 748 -21.10 27.39 12.56
N CYS A 749 -20.02 27.24 11.79
CA CYS A 749 -18.74 27.89 12.07
C CYS A 749 -18.69 29.27 11.40
N SER A 750 -18.60 30.35 12.19
CA SER A 750 -18.69 31.72 11.67
C SER A 750 -17.48 32.57 12.06
N ASN A 751 -17.11 33.51 11.19
CA ASN A 751 -16.05 34.49 11.43
C ASN A 751 -16.55 35.91 11.14
N ASP A 752 -16.50 36.78 12.16
CA ASP A 752 -16.99 38.16 12.09
C ASP A 752 -16.05 39.14 11.34
N ARG A 753 -14.86 38.70 10.88
CA ARG A 753 -13.85 39.56 10.21
C ARG A 753 -13.11 38.84 9.05
N MET A 754 -11.97 39.40 8.61
CA MET A 754 -10.97 38.85 7.68
C MET A 754 -10.52 37.47 8.12
N GLY A 755 -10.82 36.44 7.33
CA GLY A 755 -10.54 35.05 7.62
C GLY A 755 -11.68 34.13 7.18
N SER A 756 -11.42 32.84 7.13
CA SER A 756 -12.41 31.81 6.82
C SER A 756 -13.29 31.48 8.04
N GLY A 757 -14.54 31.03 7.80
CA GLY A 757 -15.41 30.50 8.86
C GLY A 757 -14.91 29.16 9.44
N ALA A 758 -14.37 28.28 8.59
CA ALA A 758 -13.99 26.93 8.97
C ALA A 758 -12.48 26.73 9.05
N MET A 759 -11.71 27.11 8.03
CA MET A 759 -10.29 26.77 7.96
C MET A 759 -9.44 27.78 7.19
N TYR A 760 -8.28 28.10 7.76
CA TYR A 760 -7.25 28.91 7.15
C TYR A 760 -5.92 28.16 7.16
N VAL A 761 -5.29 28.01 5.99
CA VAL A 761 -4.01 27.32 5.84
C VAL A 761 -2.98 28.24 5.21
N ARG A 762 -1.87 28.44 5.91
CA ARG A 762 -0.67 29.10 5.40
C ARG A 762 0.46 28.07 5.28
N ALA A 763 0.98 27.87 4.08
CA ALA A 763 2.04 26.89 3.83
C ALA A 763 3.18 27.45 2.99
N SER A 764 4.40 26.91 3.17
CA SER A 764 5.55 27.20 2.32
C SER A 764 5.38 26.57 0.93
N ASN A 765 5.98 27.13 -0.11
CA ASN A 765 5.88 26.62 -1.48
C ASN A 765 6.42 25.18 -1.68
N ASN A 766 7.09 24.60 -0.68
CA ASN A 766 7.68 23.27 -0.74
C ASN A 766 6.87 22.22 0.06
N SER A 767 5.66 22.53 0.54
CA SER A 767 4.78 21.54 1.16
C SER A 767 4.25 20.56 0.11
N LYS A 768 4.22 19.25 0.43
CA LYS A 768 3.59 18.22 -0.41
C LYS A 768 2.06 18.38 -0.30
N GLU A 769 1.36 17.83 -1.30
CA GLU A 769 -0.11 17.79 -1.46
C GLU A 769 -0.92 17.92 -0.15
N ILE A 770 -1.87 18.85 -0.13
CA ILE A 770 -2.93 18.88 0.88
C ILE A 770 -3.94 17.79 0.48
N GLY A 771 -3.86 16.64 1.13
CA GLY A 771 -4.67 15.47 0.82
C GLY A 771 -6.11 15.63 1.32
N TRP A 772 -7.02 16.06 0.44
CA TRP A 772 -8.46 15.89 0.64
C TRP A 772 -8.90 14.62 -0.11
N ASN A 773 -9.78 13.81 0.49
CA ASN A 773 -10.48 12.79 -0.28
C ASN A 773 -11.49 13.47 -1.21
N GLU A 774 -11.11 13.66 -2.47
CA GLU A 774 -11.88 14.36 -3.51
C GLU A 774 -13.32 13.81 -3.65
N ALA A 775 -13.51 12.49 -3.50
CA ALA A 775 -14.82 11.85 -3.59
C ALA A 775 -15.75 12.18 -2.41
N ASP A 776 -15.19 12.44 -1.22
CA ASP A 776 -15.96 12.86 -0.04
C ASP A 776 -16.17 14.39 -0.03
N TYR A 777 -15.21 15.15 -0.57
CA TYR A 777 -15.26 16.62 -0.65
C TYR A 777 -16.33 17.10 -1.64
N VAL A 778 -16.32 16.58 -2.88
CA VAL A 778 -17.28 16.98 -3.93
C VAL A 778 -18.71 16.56 -3.59
N LYS A 779 -18.88 15.36 -3.02
CA LYS A 779 -20.20 14.82 -2.68
C LYS A 779 -20.86 15.49 -1.47
N ASN A 780 -20.06 16.12 -0.59
CA ASN A 780 -20.54 16.64 0.69
C ASN A 780 -20.22 18.12 0.94
N GLN A 781 -19.77 18.94 -0.03
CA GLN A 781 -19.44 20.35 0.22
C GLN A 781 -20.52 21.09 1.03
N ASN A 782 -21.80 20.91 0.67
CA ASN A 782 -22.92 21.54 1.39
C ASN A 782 -23.18 20.97 2.79
N ALA A 783 -22.77 19.72 3.06
CA ALA A 783 -22.93 19.07 4.37
C ALA A 783 -21.68 19.22 5.27
N LEU A 784 -20.51 19.42 4.67
CA LEU A 784 -19.22 19.58 5.33
C LEU A 784 -19.06 20.95 6.00
N PHE A 785 -19.70 21.98 5.46
CA PHE A 785 -19.63 23.35 5.95
C PHE A 785 -21.02 23.98 6.18
N GLU A 786 -22.04 23.14 6.43
CA GLU A 786 -23.42 23.60 6.56
C GLU A 786 -23.55 24.76 7.58
N GLY A 787 -24.02 25.92 7.10
CA GLY A 787 -24.22 27.11 7.94
C GLY A 787 -22.94 27.88 8.30
N CYS A 788 -21.80 27.60 7.68
CA CYS A 788 -20.58 28.38 7.89
C CYS A 788 -20.66 29.74 7.17
N THR A 789 -20.15 30.80 7.80
CA THR A 789 -20.20 32.16 7.23
C THR A 789 -18.93 32.95 7.51
N SER A 790 -18.42 33.69 6.53
CA SER A 790 -17.36 34.70 6.72
C SER A 790 -17.78 36.03 6.08
N THR A 791 -17.29 37.13 6.66
CA THR A 791 -17.61 38.50 6.21
C THR A 791 -16.79 38.97 5.01
N GLU A 792 -15.60 38.41 4.76
CA GLU A 792 -14.67 38.89 3.73
C GLU A 792 -14.10 37.80 2.80
N GLU A 793 -14.12 36.52 3.20
CA GLU A 793 -13.49 35.41 2.46
C GLU A 793 -14.39 34.16 2.42
N GLY A 794 -14.02 33.14 1.63
CA GLY A 794 -14.78 31.89 1.52
C GLY A 794 -14.77 31.05 2.81
N GLU A 795 -15.46 29.91 2.79
CA GLU A 795 -15.47 28.95 3.90
C GLU A 795 -14.09 28.32 4.17
N ILE A 796 -13.15 28.40 3.23
CA ILE A 796 -11.76 27.97 3.35
C ILE A 796 -10.84 28.96 2.64
N GLU A 797 -9.69 29.29 3.22
CA GLU A 797 -8.65 30.11 2.59
C GLU A 797 -7.26 29.43 2.63
N PHE A 798 -6.52 29.48 1.52
CA PHE A 798 -5.15 28.98 1.40
C PHE A 798 -4.20 30.12 0.96
N ILE A 799 -3.16 30.39 1.73
CA ILE A 799 -2.11 31.37 1.38
C ILE A 799 -0.73 30.69 1.32
N PHE A 800 -0.07 30.81 0.17
CA PHE A 800 1.32 30.36 0.01
C PHE A 800 2.31 31.53 0.13
N ALA A 801 3.43 31.30 0.82
CA ALA A 801 4.38 32.34 1.28
C ALA A 801 5.03 33.22 0.18
N SER A 802 4.84 32.92 -1.11
CA SER A 802 5.37 33.71 -2.22
C SER A 802 4.55 34.96 -2.60
N GLY A 803 3.55 35.35 -1.79
CA GLY A 803 2.78 36.57 -2.01
C GLY A 803 1.88 36.53 -3.25
N SER A 804 1.70 35.35 -3.84
CA SER A 804 0.73 35.10 -4.87
C SER A 804 -0.47 34.42 -4.22
N SER A 805 -1.61 35.12 -4.18
CA SER A 805 -2.91 34.53 -3.86
C SER A 805 -3.28 33.58 -5.01
N TRP A 806 -2.70 32.39 -5.00
CA TRP A 806 -3.28 31.27 -5.72
C TRP A 806 -4.40 30.79 -4.81
N GLY A 807 -5.64 31.20 -5.12
CA GLY A 807 -6.72 30.24 -4.94
C GLY A 807 -6.24 28.98 -5.64
N PRO A 808 -6.26 27.80 -4.99
CA PRO A 808 -5.70 26.61 -5.60
C PRO A 808 -6.20 26.50 -7.04
N ASP A 809 -5.34 26.02 -7.94
CA ASP A 809 -5.84 25.36 -9.15
C ASP A 809 -6.70 24.17 -8.66
N ILE A 810 -7.96 24.44 -8.29
CA ILE A 810 -9.02 23.46 -8.01
C ILE A 810 -9.58 23.01 -9.36
N ASP A 811 -8.72 22.76 -10.34
CA ASP A 811 -9.14 22.25 -11.64
C ASP A 811 -8.76 20.77 -11.76
N MET A 812 -9.41 19.96 -10.94
CA MET A 812 -9.93 18.68 -11.41
C MET A 812 -11.45 18.82 -11.51
N SER A 813 -11.91 19.77 -12.33
CA SER A 813 -13.33 19.95 -12.60
C SER A 813 -13.92 18.65 -13.16
N GLU A 814 -14.99 18.18 -12.51
CA GLU A 814 -15.95 17.33 -13.22
C GLU A 814 -16.56 18.20 -14.33
N TYR A 815 -16.31 17.82 -15.57
CA TYR A 815 -16.87 18.51 -16.72
C TYR A 815 -18.25 17.94 -17.02
N HIS A 816 -19.28 18.71 -16.67
CA HIS A 816 -20.68 18.39 -16.97
C HIS A 816 -21.11 19.08 -18.26
N TYR A 817 -21.05 18.36 -19.38
CA TYR A 817 -21.41 18.86 -20.69
C TYR A 817 -22.79 18.39 -21.14
N PHE A 818 -23.53 19.30 -21.79
CA PHE A 818 -24.80 19.00 -22.43
C PHE A 818 -24.61 18.92 -23.95
N VAL A 819 -25.20 17.90 -24.57
CA VAL A 819 -25.23 17.73 -26.04
C VAL A 819 -26.67 17.77 -26.54
N ASP A 820 -26.91 18.51 -27.60
CA ASP A 820 -28.21 18.70 -28.23
C ASP A 820 -28.02 18.74 -29.75
N SER A 821 -28.50 17.71 -30.45
CA SER A 821 -28.36 17.59 -31.91
C SER A 821 -29.06 18.72 -32.70
N SER A 822 -29.90 19.53 -32.06
CA SER A 822 -30.57 20.71 -32.64
C SER A 822 -29.84 22.02 -32.38
N ALA A 823 -28.76 22.01 -31.58
CA ALA A 823 -27.93 23.16 -31.31
C ALA A 823 -27.16 23.62 -32.57
N GLN A 824 -26.78 24.90 -32.58
CA GLN A 824 -25.88 25.44 -33.61
C GLN A 824 -24.43 25.04 -33.27
N THR A 825 -23.61 24.80 -34.29
CA THR A 825 -22.16 24.52 -34.15
C THR A 825 -21.47 25.57 -33.27
N GLY A 826 -20.57 25.14 -32.37
CA GLY A 826 -19.79 26.05 -31.51
C GLY A 826 -20.40 26.33 -30.13
N GLY A 827 -21.19 25.39 -29.59
CA GLY A 827 -21.62 25.42 -28.20
C GLY A 827 -20.45 25.38 -27.20
N THR A 828 -20.70 25.76 -25.95
CA THR A 828 -19.70 25.71 -24.86
C THR A 828 -19.87 24.48 -23.96
N GLY A 829 -20.87 23.63 -24.24
CA GLY A 829 -21.21 22.48 -23.41
C GLY A 829 -22.06 22.81 -22.19
N GLU A 830 -22.29 24.09 -21.89
CA GLU A 830 -23.22 24.51 -20.84
C GLU A 830 -24.67 24.17 -21.22
N SER A 831 -25.55 23.96 -20.22
CA SER A 831 -26.97 23.67 -20.46
C SER A 831 -27.66 24.72 -21.35
N GLY A 832 -27.28 26.00 -21.26
CA GLY A 832 -27.83 27.07 -22.11
C GLY A 832 -27.23 27.14 -23.53
N LYS A 833 -26.08 26.50 -23.76
CA LYS A 833 -25.33 26.47 -25.03
C LYS A 833 -24.69 25.08 -25.24
N PRO A 834 -25.52 24.02 -25.39
CA PRO A 834 -25.01 22.66 -25.51
C PRO A 834 -24.15 22.48 -26.77
N PHE A 835 -23.24 21.51 -26.74
CA PHE A 835 -22.55 21.06 -27.95
C PHE A 835 -23.54 20.41 -28.92
N GLN A 836 -23.25 20.45 -30.22
CA GLN A 836 -24.12 19.82 -31.22
C GLN A 836 -23.94 18.29 -31.23
N THR A 837 -22.70 17.83 -30.98
CA THR A 837 -22.33 16.41 -31.02
C THR A 837 -21.51 15.99 -29.79
N ILE A 838 -21.47 14.68 -29.51
CA ILE A 838 -20.66 14.10 -28.44
C ILE A 838 -19.17 14.23 -28.80
N ASN A 839 -18.78 14.05 -30.06
CA ASN A 839 -17.41 14.22 -30.52
C ASN A 839 -16.93 15.66 -30.35
N GLU A 840 -17.79 16.68 -30.50
CA GLU A 840 -17.45 18.06 -30.15
C GLU A 840 -17.12 18.20 -28.67
N ALA A 841 -17.92 17.60 -27.78
CA ALA A 841 -17.67 17.61 -26.34
C ALA A 841 -16.34 16.90 -25.97
N LEU A 842 -15.99 15.85 -26.71
CA LEU A 842 -14.75 15.08 -26.51
C LEU A 842 -13.47 15.81 -26.95
N ILE A 843 -13.55 16.96 -27.63
CA ILE A 843 -12.38 17.77 -28.04
C ILE A 843 -11.89 18.69 -26.89
N GLY A 844 -12.64 18.78 -25.78
CA GLY A 844 -12.28 19.59 -24.61
C GLY A 844 -10.91 19.26 -24.01
N ILE A 845 -10.22 20.26 -23.47
CA ILE A 845 -8.90 20.12 -22.86
C ILE A 845 -9.10 19.78 -21.37
N GLY A 846 -8.95 18.52 -20.99
CA GLY A 846 -9.09 18.10 -19.59
C GLY A 846 -8.37 16.77 -19.30
N ILE A 847 -7.04 16.80 -19.35
CA ILE A 847 -6.23 15.64 -18.98
C ILE A 847 -6.43 15.38 -17.48
N ASN A 848 -6.80 14.16 -17.09
CA ASN A 848 -7.04 13.68 -15.71
C ASN A 848 -8.41 14.01 -15.06
N SER A 849 -9.38 14.60 -15.78
CA SER A 849 -10.71 14.90 -15.22
C SER A 849 -11.76 13.81 -15.46
N LEU A 850 -12.88 13.83 -14.70
CA LEU A 850 -14.10 13.08 -15.00
C LEU A 850 -14.97 13.91 -15.97
N MET A 851 -15.46 13.29 -17.04
CA MET A 851 -16.35 13.93 -18.01
C MET A 851 -17.71 13.26 -18.00
N GLU A 852 -18.76 14.05 -17.83
CA GLU A 852 -20.15 13.63 -17.95
C GLU A 852 -20.82 14.35 -19.14
N ILE A 853 -21.36 13.58 -20.08
CA ILE A 853 -22.06 14.07 -21.27
C ILE A 853 -23.53 13.69 -21.16
N SER A 854 -24.38 14.70 -20.95
CA SER A 854 -25.84 14.56 -20.84
C SER A 854 -26.55 15.00 -22.12
N MET A 855 -27.26 14.08 -22.77
CA MET A 855 -28.00 14.36 -24.00
C MET A 855 -29.39 14.95 -23.72
N LYS A 856 -29.74 16.04 -24.42
CA LYS A 856 -31.05 16.71 -24.27
C LYS A 856 -32.12 16.20 -25.23
N ASN A 857 -31.71 15.79 -26.43
CA ASN A 857 -32.66 15.36 -27.46
C ASN A 857 -33.05 13.89 -27.33
N THR A 858 -34.19 13.56 -27.93
CA THR A 858 -34.67 12.18 -28.00
C THR A 858 -33.94 11.36 -29.06
N GLU A 859 -33.19 11.99 -29.98
CA GLU A 859 -32.43 11.30 -31.03
C GLU A 859 -31.11 12.04 -31.36
N HIS A 860 -30.02 11.30 -31.49
CA HIS A 860 -28.72 11.76 -32.00
C HIS A 860 -28.19 10.78 -33.06
N GLN A 861 -27.58 11.30 -34.11
CA GLN A 861 -26.93 10.52 -35.16
C GLN A 861 -25.43 10.79 -35.14
N GLU A 862 -24.64 9.83 -34.65
CA GLU A 862 -23.22 10.01 -34.43
C GLU A 862 -22.44 8.70 -34.43
N ASN A 863 -21.15 8.78 -34.79
CA ASN A 863 -20.18 7.72 -34.55
C ASN A 863 -19.12 8.27 -33.59
N ILE A 864 -19.16 7.81 -32.35
CA ILE A 864 -18.35 8.31 -31.23
C ILE A 864 -17.05 7.51 -31.24
N VAL A 865 -15.92 8.20 -31.42
CA VAL A 865 -14.59 7.58 -31.40
C VAL A 865 -13.84 8.09 -30.19
N ILE A 866 -13.45 7.18 -29.29
CA ILE A 866 -12.59 7.44 -28.15
C ILE A 866 -11.23 6.83 -28.51
N ASP A 867 -10.18 7.63 -28.48
CA ASP A 867 -8.83 7.24 -28.90
C ASP A 867 -7.79 7.67 -27.85
N GLU A 868 -6.51 7.46 -28.15
CA GLU A 868 -5.38 7.84 -27.29
C GLU A 868 -5.27 9.34 -27.01
N ASN A 869 -5.86 10.20 -27.85
CA ASN A 869 -5.80 11.65 -27.69
C ASN A 869 -6.91 12.18 -26.77
N LYS A 870 -7.90 11.33 -26.44
CA LYS A 870 -9.06 11.66 -25.62
C LYS A 870 -8.91 11.03 -24.23
N TYR A 871 -7.93 11.51 -23.47
CA TYR A 871 -7.62 11.00 -22.13
C TYR A 871 -8.46 11.67 -21.03
N TRP A 872 -9.31 10.87 -20.37
CA TRP A 872 -10.10 11.25 -19.20
C TRP A 872 -10.00 10.16 -18.14
N LYS A 873 -10.16 10.52 -16.86
CA LYS A 873 -10.17 9.55 -15.74
C LYS A 873 -11.35 8.58 -15.87
N ASN A 874 -12.50 9.11 -16.28
CA ASN A 874 -13.70 8.35 -16.63
C ASN A 874 -14.59 9.20 -17.54
N LEU A 875 -15.23 8.57 -18.52
CA LEU A 875 -16.19 9.20 -19.43
C LEU A 875 -17.58 8.58 -19.23
N LEU A 876 -18.56 9.38 -18.82
CA LEU A 876 -19.96 8.99 -18.73
C LEU A 876 -20.76 9.63 -19.86
N ILE A 877 -21.36 8.81 -20.73
CA ILE A 877 -22.30 9.25 -21.76
C ILE A 877 -23.69 8.80 -21.33
N GLN A 878 -24.60 9.75 -21.09
CA GLN A 878 -25.93 9.42 -20.61
C GLN A 878 -27.07 10.13 -21.37
N GLY A 879 -28.15 9.36 -21.58
CA GLY A 879 -29.40 9.88 -22.12
C GLY A 879 -30.25 10.59 -21.06
N LYS A 880 -31.31 11.26 -21.52
CA LYS A 880 -32.25 11.96 -20.63
C LYS A 880 -33.04 10.98 -19.76
N GLU A 881 -33.03 11.18 -18.45
CA GLU A 881 -33.91 10.44 -17.53
C GLU A 881 -35.39 10.83 -17.73
N GLY A 882 -36.28 9.85 -17.95
CA GLY A 882 -37.72 10.07 -18.13
C GLY A 882 -38.41 9.05 -19.05
N ILE A 883 -39.66 9.34 -19.45
CA ILE A 883 -40.57 8.39 -20.15
C ILE A 883 -40.07 7.95 -21.55
N LYS A 884 -39.15 8.71 -22.16
CA LYS A 884 -38.51 8.34 -23.44
C LYS A 884 -37.00 8.50 -23.35
N LEU A 885 -36.28 7.39 -23.41
CA LEU A 885 -34.81 7.36 -23.49
C LEU A 885 -34.32 8.02 -24.79
N THR A 886 -33.14 8.63 -24.74
CA THR A 886 -32.46 9.17 -25.92
C THR A 886 -32.00 8.04 -26.83
N THR A 887 -32.27 8.15 -28.13
CA THR A 887 -31.84 7.17 -29.13
C THR A 887 -30.58 7.63 -29.87
N LEU A 888 -29.50 6.85 -29.79
CA LEU A 888 -28.29 7.02 -30.59
C LEU A 888 -28.37 6.13 -31.84
N LYS A 889 -28.12 6.71 -33.00
CA LYS A 889 -28.02 6.04 -34.30
C LYS A 889 -26.68 6.37 -34.96
N ARG A 890 -26.21 5.53 -35.88
CA ARG A 890 -25.03 5.83 -36.71
C ARG A 890 -25.35 6.86 -37.80
N ILE A 891 -24.35 7.65 -38.22
CA ILE A 891 -24.49 8.68 -39.29
C ILE A 891 -24.73 8.04 -40.67
N ASN A 892 -24.31 6.79 -40.88
CA ASN A 892 -24.45 6.12 -42.17
C ASN A 892 -24.85 4.65 -41.99
N SER A 893 -26.11 4.32 -42.32
CA SER A 893 -26.65 2.99 -42.11
C SER A 893 -26.17 1.93 -43.11
N GLU A 894 -25.42 2.31 -44.14
CA GLU A 894 -25.01 1.39 -45.21
C GLU A 894 -23.59 0.82 -45.02
N ILE A 895 -22.82 1.28 -44.03
CA ILE A 895 -21.44 0.82 -43.77
C ILE A 895 -21.44 -0.20 -42.63
N ASP A 896 -21.22 -1.48 -42.95
CA ASP A 896 -21.31 -2.59 -41.99
C ASP A 896 -20.22 -2.58 -40.91
N ASN A 897 -19.06 -1.97 -41.16
CA ASN A 897 -17.92 -1.94 -40.23
C ASN A 897 -17.93 -0.75 -39.27
N LEU A 898 -18.96 0.08 -39.29
CA LEU A 898 -18.99 1.32 -38.54
C LEU A 898 -19.92 1.20 -37.32
N ALA A 899 -19.37 1.49 -36.14
CA ALA A 899 -20.07 1.41 -34.86
C ALA A 899 -20.59 2.78 -34.39
N ILE A 900 -21.62 2.79 -33.53
CA ILE A 900 -22.03 4.02 -32.83
C ILE A 900 -20.94 4.43 -31.83
N ILE A 901 -20.33 3.48 -31.13
CA ILE A 901 -19.24 3.73 -30.17
C ILE A 901 -18.03 2.88 -30.51
N THR A 902 -16.87 3.52 -30.62
CA THR A 902 -15.58 2.87 -30.90
C THR A 902 -14.57 3.30 -29.85
N LEU A 903 -14.06 2.34 -29.07
CA LEU A 903 -12.81 2.53 -28.31
C LEU A 903 -11.68 1.94 -29.13
N THR A 904 -10.75 2.77 -29.60
CA THR A 904 -9.57 2.30 -30.35
C THR A 904 -8.62 1.48 -29.48
N ILE A 905 -7.67 0.80 -30.12
CA ILE A 905 -6.67 -0.07 -29.47
C ILE A 905 -5.91 0.65 -28.34
N ASN A 906 -5.62 1.94 -28.51
CA ASN A 906 -4.82 2.74 -27.58
C ASN A 906 -5.66 3.62 -26.64
N SER A 907 -6.99 3.46 -26.63
CA SER A 907 -7.85 4.24 -25.72
C SER A 907 -7.47 3.97 -24.27
N GLN A 908 -7.36 5.02 -23.46
CA GLN A 908 -6.99 4.89 -22.04
C GLN A 908 -8.15 5.23 -21.10
N THR A 909 -9.22 5.82 -21.64
CA THR A 909 -10.36 6.36 -20.89
C THR A 909 -11.44 5.30 -20.65
N PRO A 910 -11.65 4.82 -19.41
CA PRO A 910 -12.81 4.00 -19.08
C PRO A 910 -14.09 4.74 -19.48
N THR A 911 -15.01 4.05 -20.15
CA THR A 911 -16.20 4.68 -20.72
C THR A 911 -17.45 3.94 -20.27
N THR A 912 -18.41 4.69 -19.72
CA THR A 912 -19.73 4.19 -19.34
C THR A 912 -20.81 4.84 -20.20
N VAL A 913 -21.71 4.03 -20.74
CA VAL A 913 -22.85 4.46 -21.55
C VAL A 913 -24.12 4.04 -20.82
N LYS A 914 -24.96 5.02 -20.47
CA LYS A 914 -26.10 4.81 -19.56
C LYS A 914 -27.40 5.41 -20.09
N ASN A 915 -28.54 4.74 -19.86
CA ASN A 915 -29.87 5.28 -20.13
C ASN A 915 -30.10 5.73 -21.59
N VAL A 916 -29.67 4.92 -22.56
CA VAL A 916 -29.83 5.21 -24.00
C VAL A 916 -30.39 4.03 -24.76
N ASN A 917 -31.04 4.32 -25.89
CA ASN A 917 -31.32 3.32 -26.91
C ASN A 917 -30.21 3.39 -27.97
N LEU A 918 -29.51 2.30 -28.24
CA LEU A 918 -28.63 2.21 -29.41
C LEU A 918 -29.42 1.54 -30.54
N GLN A 919 -29.67 2.25 -31.65
CA GLN A 919 -30.45 1.73 -32.76
C GLN A 919 -29.62 1.58 -34.03
N VAL A 920 -29.58 0.36 -34.58
CA VAL A 920 -28.80 0.02 -35.77
C VAL A 920 -29.55 -1.02 -36.61
N ASP A 921 -29.82 -0.70 -37.87
CA ASP A 921 -30.52 -1.64 -38.78
C ASP A 921 -29.69 -2.88 -39.15
N SER A 922 -28.34 -2.76 -39.22
CA SER A 922 -27.35 -3.81 -39.49
C SER A 922 -25.94 -3.39 -39.05
N GLY A 923 -24.99 -4.28 -38.79
CA GLY A 923 -23.59 -3.88 -38.50
C GLY A 923 -23.26 -3.82 -37.00
N LEU A 924 -22.66 -2.73 -36.50
CA LEU A 924 -22.13 -2.66 -35.13
C LEU A 924 -22.85 -1.62 -34.25
N PHE A 925 -23.24 -2.02 -33.04
CA PHE A 925 -23.61 -1.07 -31.98
C PHE A 925 -22.36 -0.41 -31.40
N ALA A 926 -21.40 -1.23 -31.01
CA ALA A 926 -20.17 -0.80 -30.40
C ALA A 926 -19.02 -1.73 -30.75
N ILE A 927 -17.81 -1.17 -30.80
CA ILE A 927 -16.56 -1.92 -30.90
C ILE A 927 -15.60 -1.45 -29.82
N GLN A 928 -15.22 -2.38 -28.94
CA GLN A 928 -14.20 -2.17 -27.94
C GLN A 928 -12.94 -2.85 -28.48
N GLN A 929 -11.89 -2.08 -28.75
CA GLN A 929 -10.58 -2.60 -29.19
C GLN A 929 -9.48 -2.33 -28.17
N SER A 930 -9.78 -1.58 -27.11
CA SER A 930 -8.76 -1.09 -26.17
C SER A 930 -8.14 -2.20 -25.33
N LYS A 931 -6.82 -2.08 -25.13
CA LYS A 931 -6.06 -2.93 -24.21
C LYS A 931 -6.18 -2.51 -22.75
N ARG A 932 -6.57 -1.25 -22.47
CA ARG A 932 -6.51 -0.63 -21.14
C ARG A 932 -7.85 -0.11 -20.64
N ALA A 933 -8.64 0.51 -21.52
CA ALA A 933 -9.91 1.14 -21.19
C ALA A 933 -11.07 0.16 -21.26
N SER A 934 -11.81 0.05 -20.16
CA SER A 934 -13.06 -0.71 -20.12
C SER A 934 -14.21 0.04 -20.78
N LEU A 935 -15.19 -0.72 -21.27
CA LEU A 935 -16.45 -0.20 -21.80
C LEU A 935 -17.62 -0.82 -21.05
N THR A 936 -18.42 0.02 -20.40
CA THR A 936 -19.60 -0.41 -19.63
C THR A 936 -20.88 0.13 -20.27
N PHE A 937 -21.84 -0.75 -20.52
CA PHE A 937 -23.20 -0.41 -20.88
C PHE A 937 -24.11 -0.70 -19.69
N THR A 938 -24.87 0.29 -19.23
CA THR A 938 -25.81 0.12 -18.11
C THR A 938 -27.17 0.67 -18.48
N GLN A 939 -28.24 -0.11 -18.38
CA GLN A 939 -29.60 0.35 -18.73
C GLN A 939 -29.70 0.85 -20.18
N VAL A 940 -29.09 0.07 -21.11
CA VAL A 940 -29.07 0.37 -22.54
C VAL A 940 -29.99 -0.58 -23.30
N ALA A 941 -30.82 -0.03 -24.19
CA ALA A 941 -31.62 -0.82 -25.11
C ALA A 941 -30.96 -0.87 -26.49
N PHE A 942 -30.45 -2.04 -26.87
CA PHE A 942 -29.92 -2.33 -28.20
C PHE A 942 -31.09 -2.73 -29.13
N ILE A 943 -31.36 -1.93 -30.15
CA ILE A 943 -32.51 -2.06 -31.05
C ILE A 943 -32.03 -2.28 -32.49
N GLY A 944 -32.36 -3.43 -33.07
CA GLY A 944 -32.04 -3.81 -34.45
C GLY A 944 -30.99 -4.91 -34.56
N ALA A 945 -30.40 -5.10 -35.74
CA ALA A 945 -29.53 -6.23 -36.05
C ALA A 945 -28.03 -5.92 -35.91
N GLY A 946 -27.68 -5.07 -34.94
CA GLY A 946 -26.29 -4.71 -34.64
C GLY A 946 -25.58 -5.72 -33.74
N THR A 947 -24.24 -5.62 -33.70
CA THR A 947 -23.38 -6.40 -32.80
C THR A 947 -22.60 -5.48 -31.86
N VAL A 948 -22.53 -5.84 -30.58
CA VAL A 948 -21.52 -5.35 -29.63
C VAL A 948 -20.29 -6.25 -29.77
N LYS A 949 -19.19 -5.68 -30.25
CA LYS A 949 -17.98 -6.43 -30.60
C LYS A 949 -16.85 -6.10 -29.63
N GLN A 950 -16.32 -7.13 -28.98
CA GLN A 950 -15.19 -7.05 -28.08
C GLN A 950 -13.95 -7.64 -28.76
N GLU A 951 -12.99 -6.78 -29.09
CA GLU A 951 -11.71 -7.13 -29.74
C GLU A 951 -10.48 -6.73 -28.90
N GLY A 952 -10.65 -5.96 -27.83
CA GLY A 952 -9.55 -5.56 -26.94
C GLY A 952 -9.34 -6.48 -25.75
N LEU A 953 -8.27 -6.23 -24.99
CA LEU A 953 -7.92 -7.01 -23.80
C LEU A 953 -8.62 -6.50 -22.52
N ALA A 954 -9.02 -5.23 -22.49
CA ALA A 954 -9.77 -4.66 -21.37
C ALA A 954 -11.21 -5.18 -21.33
N SER A 955 -11.89 -4.99 -20.20
CA SER A 955 -13.22 -5.56 -19.99
C SER A 955 -14.32 -4.81 -20.73
N ILE A 956 -15.32 -5.57 -21.20
CA ILE A 956 -16.63 -5.04 -21.58
C ILE A 956 -17.69 -5.54 -20.57
N SER A 957 -18.52 -4.64 -20.06
CA SER A 957 -19.62 -4.97 -19.16
C SER A 957 -20.95 -4.54 -19.76
N ILE A 958 -21.94 -5.43 -19.76
CA ILE A 958 -23.30 -5.22 -20.27
C ILE A 958 -24.26 -5.53 -19.13
N GLU A 959 -24.80 -4.47 -18.52
CA GLU A 959 -25.52 -4.54 -17.25
C GLU A 959 -26.93 -3.98 -17.41
N GLN A 960 -27.96 -4.72 -16.99
CA GLN A 960 -29.35 -4.25 -17.03
C GLN A 960 -29.78 -3.80 -18.43
N CYS A 961 -29.29 -4.45 -19.48
CA CYS A 961 -29.51 -4.06 -20.87
C CYS A 961 -30.59 -4.94 -21.53
N THR A 962 -31.10 -4.49 -22.68
CA THR A 962 -32.04 -5.29 -23.50
C THR A 962 -31.60 -5.33 -24.96
N PHE A 963 -31.63 -6.50 -25.60
CA PHE A 963 -31.41 -6.67 -27.04
C PHE A 963 -32.72 -7.05 -27.73
N THR A 964 -33.20 -6.19 -28.63
CA THR A 964 -34.45 -6.38 -29.37
C THR A 964 -34.23 -6.13 -30.86
N VAL A 965 -34.96 -6.85 -31.71
CA VAL A 965 -34.95 -6.65 -33.16
C VAL A 965 -36.36 -6.33 -33.63
N GLN A 966 -36.51 -5.44 -34.60
CA GLN A 966 -37.81 -5.19 -35.22
C GLN A 966 -38.25 -6.40 -36.04
N ASN A 967 -39.57 -6.59 -36.16
CA ASN A 967 -40.16 -7.67 -36.96
C ASN A 967 -39.57 -7.67 -38.39
N ASP A 968 -39.31 -8.86 -38.93
CA ASP A 968 -38.80 -9.13 -40.28
C ASP A 968 -37.29 -8.92 -40.54
N ILE A 969 -36.48 -8.58 -39.53
CA ILE A 969 -35.01 -8.50 -39.68
C ILE A 969 -34.36 -9.80 -39.20
N THR A 970 -33.69 -10.52 -40.12
CA THR A 970 -32.82 -11.66 -39.78
C THR A 970 -31.40 -11.20 -39.52
N THR A 971 -30.84 -11.52 -38.36
CA THR A 971 -29.44 -11.23 -38.03
C THR A 971 -28.55 -12.36 -38.55
N SER A 972 -27.49 -12.05 -39.31
CA SER A 972 -26.44 -13.02 -39.67
C SER A 972 -25.28 -13.04 -38.68
N SER A 973 -25.24 -12.07 -37.76
CA SER A 973 -24.18 -11.85 -36.78
C SER A 973 -24.73 -11.99 -35.36
N PRO A 974 -23.90 -12.39 -34.38
CA PRO A 974 -24.31 -12.41 -32.98
C PRO A 974 -24.63 -11.00 -32.47
N PHE A 975 -25.49 -10.88 -31.44
CA PHE A 975 -25.70 -9.60 -30.77
C PHE A 975 -24.47 -9.18 -29.96
N ILE A 976 -23.78 -10.16 -29.37
CA ILE A 976 -22.52 -9.95 -28.64
C ILE A 976 -21.47 -10.89 -29.23
N SER A 977 -20.37 -10.31 -29.72
CA SER A 977 -19.22 -11.04 -30.27
C SER A 977 -17.97 -10.73 -29.45
N ALA A 978 -17.56 -11.63 -28.56
CA ALA A 978 -16.32 -11.52 -27.83
C ALA A 978 -15.21 -12.34 -28.49
N LEU A 979 -14.22 -11.64 -29.06
CA LEU A 979 -13.08 -12.24 -29.73
C LEU A 979 -11.85 -12.33 -28.85
N ARG A 980 -11.72 -11.54 -27.78
CA ARG A 980 -10.68 -11.64 -26.74
C ARG A 980 -11.06 -10.80 -25.50
N GLY A 981 -10.24 -10.80 -24.45
CA GLY A 981 -10.46 -9.99 -23.23
C GLY A 981 -11.53 -10.56 -22.30
N GLN A 982 -12.06 -9.70 -21.43
CA GLN A 982 -13.09 -10.06 -20.43
C GLN A 982 -14.48 -9.59 -20.86
N LEU A 983 -15.51 -10.40 -20.61
CA LEU A 983 -16.91 -10.07 -20.90
C LEU A 983 -17.78 -10.37 -19.69
N ASN A 984 -18.46 -9.34 -19.20
CA ASN A 984 -19.46 -9.43 -18.15
C ASN A 984 -20.85 -9.11 -18.72
N ILE A 985 -21.81 -10.01 -18.54
CA ILE A 985 -23.22 -9.80 -18.87
C ILE A 985 -24.02 -10.04 -17.58
N TYR A 986 -24.74 -9.02 -17.12
CA TYR A 986 -25.45 -9.04 -15.86
C TYR A 986 -26.86 -8.47 -16.01
N GLU A 987 -27.88 -9.16 -15.49
CA GLU A 987 -29.29 -8.71 -15.50
C GLU A 987 -29.79 -8.25 -16.89
N THR A 988 -29.37 -8.93 -17.96
CA THR A 988 -29.64 -8.53 -19.35
C THR A 988 -30.72 -9.39 -20.00
N GLU A 989 -31.58 -8.81 -20.83
CA GLU A 989 -32.58 -9.53 -21.61
C GLU A 989 -32.20 -9.57 -23.10
N ILE A 990 -32.17 -10.75 -23.70
CA ILE A 990 -31.89 -10.95 -25.12
C ILE A 990 -33.10 -11.61 -25.77
N GLY A 991 -33.82 -10.83 -26.58
CA GLY A 991 -35.09 -11.24 -27.19
C GLY A 991 -36.30 -10.55 -26.56
N SER A 992 -37.49 -11.13 -26.78
CA SER A 992 -38.80 -10.55 -26.39
C SER A 992 -39.86 -11.65 -26.36
N GLU A 993 -40.81 -11.56 -25.42
CA GLU A 993 -41.90 -12.52 -25.27
C GLU A 993 -42.88 -12.55 -26.45
N ILE A 994 -42.95 -11.47 -27.23
CA ILE A 994 -44.00 -11.26 -28.23
C ILE A 994 -43.57 -11.75 -29.62
N THR A 995 -42.26 -11.82 -29.88
CA THR A 995 -41.70 -12.02 -31.22
C THR A 995 -40.65 -13.12 -31.21
N THR A 996 -40.71 -14.04 -32.17
CA THR A 996 -39.68 -15.06 -32.35
C THR A 996 -38.54 -14.54 -33.21
N PHE A 997 -37.31 -14.61 -32.71
CA PHE A 997 -36.10 -14.12 -33.39
C PHE A 997 -35.39 -15.25 -34.11
N ASN A 998 -35.37 -15.22 -35.44
CA ASN A 998 -34.59 -16.18 -36.23
C ASN A 998 -33.17 -15.66 -36.41
N LEU A 999 -32.22 -16.23 -35.66
CA LEU A 999 -30.81 -15.85 -35.66
C LEU A 999 -30.00 -16.78 -36.57
N GLY A 1000 -29.26 -16.18 -37.50
CA GLY A 1000 -28.25 -16.82 -38.36
C GLY A 1000 -26.91 -17.08 -37.66
N ALA A 1001 -26.79 -16.67 -36.40
CA ALA A 1001 -25.66 -16.89 -35.53
C ALA A 1001 -26.15 -17.04 -34.07
N PRO A 1002 -25.34 -17.57 -33.14
CA PRO A 1002 -25.65 -17.53 -31.70
C PRO A 1002 -25.85 -16.09 -31.24
N SER A 1003 -26.78 -15.83 -30.31
CA SER A 1003 -26.97 -14.47 -29.76
C SER A 1003 -25.72 -13.92 -29.06
N VAL A 1004 -24.95 -14.80 -28.41
CA VAL A 1004 -23.64 -14.49 -27.82
C VAL A 1004 -22.61 -15.46 -28.39
N SER A 1005 -21.58 -14.94 -29.02
CA SER A 1005 -20.46 -15.71 -29.56
C SER A 1005 -19.17 -15.35 -28.83
N ILE A 1006 -18.47 -16.35 -28.33
CA ILE A 1006 -17.26 -16.19 -27.52
C ILE A 1006 -16.15 -17.04 -28.13
N SER A 1007 -14.98 -16.44 -28.35
CA SER A 1007 -13.79 -17.13 -28.87
C SER A 1007 -12.94 -17.74 -27.76
N SER A 1008 -12.01 -18.62 -28.15
CA SER A 1008 -11.01 -19.21 -27.27
C SER A 1008 -9.97 -18.24 -26.71
N PHE A 1009 -9.97 -16.96 -27.13
CA PHE A 1009 -9.03 -15.95 -26.66
C PHE A 1009 -9.59 -15.05 -25.55
N CYS A 1010 -10.83 -15.28 -25.11
CA CYS A 1010 -11.38 -14.62 -23.95
C CYS A 1010 -10.88 -15.26 -22.65
N THR A 1011 -10.67 -14.47 -21.59
CA THR A 1011 -10.09 -14.96 -20.32
C THR A 1011 -11.13 -15.12 -19.22
N ASP A 1012 -11.99 -14.12 -18.98
CA ASP A 1012 -13.00 -14.15 -17.93
C ASP A 1012 -14.37 -13.79 -18.49
N ILE A 1013 -15.25 -14.80 -18.55
CA ILE A 1013 -16.62 -14.67 -19.03
C ILE A 1013 -17.55 -14.87 -17.84
N ASN A 1014 -18.33 -13.84 -17.51
CA ASN A 1014 -19.35 -13.94 -16.48
C ASN A 1014 -20.71 -13.56 -17.05
N ILE A 1015 -21.65 -14.51 -17.05
CA ILE A 1015 -23.04 -14.30 -17.49
C ILE A 1015 -23.94 -14.63 -16.32
N GLN A 1016 -24.60 -13.62 -15.75
CA GLN A 1016 -25.46 -13.78 -14.57
C GLN A 1016 -26.81 -13.13 -14.82
N LYS A 1017 -27.89 -13.71 -14.28
CA LYS A 1017 -29.25 -13.12 -14.34
C LYS A 1017 -29.69 -12.71 -15.74
N THR A 1018 -29.27 -13.44 -16.77
CA THR A 1018 -29.48 -13.06 -18.17
C THR A 1018 -30.55 -13.93 -18.81
N ASN A 1019 -31.60 -13.30 -19.33
CA ASN A 1019 -32.75 -13.98 -19.95
C ASN A 1019 -32.59 -14.06 -21.47
N PHE A 1020 -32.74 -15.25 -22.04
CA PHE A 1020 -32.78 -15.48 -23.49
C PHE A 1020 -34.21 -15.87 -23.89
N ILE A 1021 -34.91 -15.01 -24.64
CA ILE A 1021 -36.37 -15.12 -24.84
C ILE A 1021 -36.69 -15.27 -26.33
N ASN A 1022 -37.40 -16.36 -26.69
CA ASN A 1022 -37.90 -16.63 -28.05
C ASN A 1022 -36.83 -16.57 -29.17
N LEU A 1023 -35.62 -17.06 -28.90
CA LEU A 1023 -34.53 -17.14 -29.87
C LEU A 1023 -34.55 -18.48 -30.63
N ASN A 1024 -34.65 -18.43 -31.95
CA ASN A 1024 -34.61 -19.59 -32.85
C ASN A 1024 -33.35 -19.56 -33.71
N SER A 1025 -32.61 -20.68 -33.79
CA SER A 1025 -31.48 -20.80 -34.71
C SER A 1025 -31.99 -21.23 -36.09
N ASN A 1026 -31.62 -20.50 -37.15
CA ASN A 1026 -31.82 -20.91 -38.54
C ASN A 1026 -30.51 -21.32 -39.24
N ILE A 1027 -29.48 -21.66 -38.46
CA ILE A 1027 -28.16 -22.09 -38.96
C ILE A 1027 -28.30 -23.43 -39.71
N THR A 1028 -28.24 -23.39 -41.05
CA THR A 1028 -28.29 -24.59 -41.90
C THR A 1028 -26.88 -25.01 -42.34
N GLY A 1029 -26.20 -25.89 -41.59
CA GLY A 1029 -24.87 -26.43 -41.93
C GLY A 1029 -24.28 -27.34 -40.82
N ASN A 1030 -23.12 -27.96 -41.06
CA ASN A 1030 -22.40 -28.81 -40.08
C ASN A 1030 -21.81 -28.03 -38.86
N GLY A 1031 -22.24 -26.79 -38.62
CA GLY A 1031 -21.83 -25.99 -37.47
C GLY A 1031 -22.69 -26.27 -36.24
N ILE A 1032 -22.23 -25.84 -35.07
CA ILE A 1032 -23.00 -25.92 -33.82
C ILE A 1032 -24.22 -25.00 -33.94
N SER A 1033 -25.42 -25.57 -34.02
CA SER A 1033 -26.68 -24.81 -34.08
C SER A 1033 -27.09 -24.35 -32.67
N SER A 1034 -26.58 -23.20 -32.23
CA SER A 1034 -27.00 -22.54 -30.99
C SER A 1034 -27.71 -21.22 -31.29
N ALA A 1035 -28.86 -20.98 -30.65
CA ALA A 1035 -29.55 -19.69 -30.69
C ALA A 1035 -29.11 -18.78 -29.53
N GLY A 1036 -28.71 -19.36 -28.40
CA GLY A 1036 -28.31 -18.64 -27.18
C GLY A 1036 -26.82 -18.30 -27.20
N ILE A 1037 -26.02 -19.09 -26.50
CA ILE A 1037 -24.59 -18.87 -26.35
C ILE A 1037 -23.81 -19.92 -27.15
N SER A 1038 -22.74 -19.51 -27.81
CA SER A 1038 -21.69 -20.38 -28.35
C SER A 1038 -20.34 -19.90 -27.85
N ALA A 1039 -19.60 -20.77 -27.17
CA ALA A 1039 -18.29 -20.44 -26.62
C ALA A 1039 -17.25 -21.47 -27.05
N GLU A 1040 -16.19 -20.99 -27.69
CA GLU A 1040 -14.96 -21.75 -27.86
C GLU A 1040 -14.10 -21.53 -26.62
N VAL A 1041 -13.79 -22.61 -25.89
CA VAL A 1041 -13.06 -22.51 -24.61
C VAL A 1041 -11.58 -22.76 -24.87
N GLY A 1042 -10.76 -21.72 -24.70
CA GLY A 1042 -9.29 -21.84 -24.73
C GLY A 1042 -8.72 -22.21 -23.37
N GLU A 1043 -7.40 -22.43 -23.32
CA GLU A 1043 -6.69 -22.84 -22.09
C GLU A 1043 -6.83 -21.84 -20.93
N ARG A 1044 -7.07 -20.56 -21.24
CA ARG A 1044 -7.21 -19.47 -20.26
C ARG A 1044 -8.64 -18.97 -20.09
N THR A 1045 -9.61 -19.58 -20.77
CA THR A 1045 -11.00 -19.13 -20.74
C THR A 1045 -11.72 -19.69 -19.52
N SER A 1046 -12.01 -18.83 -18.55
CA SER A 1046 -12.93 -19.11 -17.45
C SER A 1046 -14.34 -18.68 -17.85
N ILE A 1047 -15.33 -19.57 -17.66
CA ILE A 1047 -16.74 -19.27 -17.94
C ILE A 1047 -17.56 -19.55 -16.70
N SER A 1048 -18.19 -18.51 -16.15
CA SER A 1048 -19.20 -18.59 -15.11
C SER A 1048 -20.56 -18.21 -15.69
N ILE A 1049 -21.52 -19.13 -15.62
CA ILE A 1049 -22.92 -18.88 -15.94
C ILE A 1049 -23.73 -19.19 -14.70
N SER A 1050 -24.38 -18.18 -14.12
CA SER A 1050 -25.22 -18.33 -12.93
C SER A 1050 -26.59 -17.70 -13.13
N GLU A 1051 -27.57 -18.16 -12.33
CA GLU A 1051 -28.98 -17.75 -12.41
C GLU A 1051 -29.20 -16.27 -12.62
#